data_AF-A0A1F5YZ73-F1
#
_entry.id   AF-A0A1F5YZ73-F1
#
_cell.length_a   1.000
_cell.length_b   1.000
_cell.length_c   1.000
_cell.angle_alpha   90.00
_cell.angle_beta   90.00
_cell.angle_gamma   90.00
#
_symmetry.space_group_name_H-M   'P 1'
#
loop_
_entity.id
_entity.type
_entity.pdbx_description
1 polymer ?
#
loop_
_entity_poly.entity_id
_entity_poly.type
_entity_poly.pdbx_seq_one_letter_code
_entity_poly.pdbx_strand_id
1 'polypeptide(L)'
;MTRILSLISLLFVFLFGWLSCAREHTLLELAVDELAPGGRQLLYYPVDGQTAGVNPPGFTWPAAKGASGYCFVLLTRSEQARTVVQLDSLRSTVAVLQAPLEPGAYNWYVVYRDSTGKFFARTGLRSFKVEEGTPELVLPDVSVMTAELKNVRPRIFLSPGNLTRIKDAAGKGELPFWELTCRLADLALEEPLYPEPAPYKNGEFEVGEWRRIYTPGKVGSAHAVRLALLYRVTGDKKYLEGAKKWLLHLATWDPDGITSYNLPLPDGSTGNDEAGMPMLERMSIAYDWIADELDPAEKQAVLDCLKRRANQILDLYNRLDFISNPWSNHQVRVLAFLGFAGLSLAGDLPDAEKWLDYVLRCYLTSYPTWGSDPGGWAQGLSYWAAYCGWHANFLDALRQATGFNLYDKPFFRNNGYFAVLFHPPYAKRGGFGDGGESAPNMPEKLLVQKYAAATHDPVLLWQSENIQPSEAISARLQVLPGQKDWKEWFMEDVAFDISSVPADLTPSSPAGLPGSKWLPDIGWVAMHSALGDADKDVWALFKSSRYGSFSHSHADQNSFQLNAYGEPLLIDSGYYPWFSSPHHNLWSRQTWAHNAILVNGWGEASQSMEAAGRIERFSADGRLTLTTGEASAAYNVPMDQETIDQWKEFIKQPLPEQGPAVKLARRSLAFSSSVERPWLAVHDYFVTEDPATFDYALHALSKMEPDEKNLSLLVKQGQARLAVYLMSDCGLTFSQTDKFPKDPEERYLGAPNQWHFRATTAEPRDRARFLVLCVPYRDGETPPPVKTLDLGEVRGFELEGEKILAWWGENETGGLEGYGEGRPGRMFIDLKDKGEIKKYLCE
;
A
#
# COMPACT_ATOMS: atom_id res chain seq x y z
N MET A 1 49.19 -1.20 47.12
CA MET A 1 47.72 -1.17 46.92
C MET A 1 47.31 -1.03 45.45
N THR A 2 47.98 -0.21 44.65
CA THR A 2 47.64 0.04 43.22
C THR A 2 47.71 -1.20 42.31
N ARG A 3 48.61 -2.17 42.57
CA ARG A 3 48.70 -3.42 41.79
C ARG A 3 47.61 -4.46 42.10
N ILE A 4 46.99 -4.42 43.28
CA ILE A 4 45.95 -5.39 43.69
C ILE A 4 44.59 -4.96 43.14
N LEU A 5 44.32 -3.65 43.09
CA LEU A 5 43.12 -3.09 42.46
C LEU A 5 43.08 -3.36 40.94
N SER A 6 44.22 -3.22 40.23
CA SER A 6 44.28 -3.57 38.80
C SER A 6 44.08 -5.07 38.52
N LEU A 7 44.53 -5.98 39.41
CA LEU A 7 44.31 -7.41 39.24
C LEU A 7 42.86 -7.83 39.48
N ILE A 8 42.19 -7.21 40.47
CA ILE A 8 40.77 -7.47 40.75
C ILE A 8 39.89 -6.93 39.62
N SER A 9 40.20 -5.73 39.09
CA SER A 9 39.52 -5.21 37.90
C SER A 9 39.76 -6.07 36.65
N LEU A 10 40.97 -6.60 36.44
CA LEU A 10 41.24 -7.56 35.36
C LEU A 10 40.42 -8.84 35.56
N LEU A 11 40.41 -9.44 36.76
CA LEU A 11 39.67 -10.67 37.05
C LEU A 11 38.16 -10.50 36.89
N PHE A 12 37.59 -9.36 37.28
CA PHE A 12 36.18 -9.06 37.05
C PHE A 12 35.85 -8.90 35.55
N VAL A 13 36.71 -8.23 34.79
CA VAL A 13 36.56 -8.09 33.32
C VAL A 13 36.68 -9.45 32.63
N PHE A 14 37.62 -10.29 33.06
CA PHE A 14 37.77 -11.65 32.53
C PHE A 14 36.58 -12.55 32.89
N LEU A 15 36.05 -12.50 34.12
CA LEU A 15 34.93 -13.36 34.55
C LEU A 15 33.62 -12.99 33.84
N PHE A 16 33.33 -11.69 33.71
CA PHE A 16 32.15 -11.21 32.97
C PHE A 16 32.27 -11.47 31.46
N GLY A 17 33.46 -11.29 30.88
CA GLY A 17 33.74 -11.65 29.49
C GLY A 17 33.55 -13.15 29.22
N TRP A 18 34.00 -14.01 30.13
CA TRP A 18 33.84 -15.47 30.01
C TRP A 18 32.38 -15.91 30.16
N LEU A 19 31.63 -15.36 31.12
CA LEU A 19 30.21 -15.68 31.33
C LEU A 19 29.33 -15.22 30.16
N SER A 20 29.62 -14.06 29.56
CA SER A 20 28.92 -13.59 28.36
C SER A 20 29.21 -14.50 27.17
N CYS A 21 30.50 -14.81 26.93
CA CYS A 21 30.94 -15.66 25.82
C CYS A 21 30.38 -17.10 25.94
N ALA A 22 30.36 -17.67 27.14
CA ALA A 22 29.81 -19.01 27.38
C ALA A 22 28.28 -19.05 27.15
N ARG A 23 27.55 -18.01 27.59
CA ARG A 23 26.10 -17.89 27.37
C ARG A 23 25.77 -17.75 25.88
N GLU A 24 26.52 -16.94 25.14
CA GLU A 24 26.36 -16.78 23.68
C GLU A 24 26.58 -18.09 22.91
N HIS A 25 27.65 -18.82 23.23
CA HIS A 25 27.89 -20.16 22.66
C HIS A 25 26.70 -21.10 22.93
N THR A 26 26.13 -21.05 24.13
CA THR A 26 24.96 -21.87 24.51
C THR A 26 23.71 -21.50 23.70
N LEU A 27 23.52 -20.22 23.35
CA LEU A 27 22.38 -19.76 22.55
C LEU A 27 22.50 -20.15 21.08
N LEU A 28 23.70 -20.08 20.50
CA LEU A 28 23.97 -20.50 19.11
C LEU A 28 23.81 -22.02 18.90
N GLU A 29 23.99 -22.81 19.95
CA GLU A 29 23.80 -24.27 19.96
C GLU A 29 22.32 -24.70 19.99
N LEU A 30 21.39 -23.78 20.27
CA LEU A 30 19.96 -24.10 20.20
C LEU A 30 19.54 -24.52 18.79
N ALA A 31 18.54 -25.40 18.73
CA ALA A 31 17.97 -25.87 17.47
C ALA A 31 17.45 -24.70 16.62
N VAL A 32 17.72 -24.76 15.33
CA VAL A 32 17.20 -23.78 14.35
C VAL A 32 15.75 -24.13 14.02
N ASP A 33 14.85 -23.18 14.26
CA ASP A 33 13.45 -23.20 13.87
C ASP A 33 13.18 -21.98 12.98
N GLU A 34 13.40 -22.19 11.69
CA GLU A 34 13.27 -21.18 10.65
C GLU A 34 11.83 -21.17 10.11
N LEU A 35 11.15 -20.04 10.26
CA LEU A 35 9.73 -19.95 9.94
C LEU A 35 9.53 -19.37 8.55
N ALA A 36 8.72 -20.03 7.72
CA ALA A 36 8.07 -19.33 6.62
C ALA A 36 6.98 -18.43 7.24
N PRO A 37 7.09 -17.09 7.13
CA PRO A 37 6.12 -16.20 7.76
C PRO A 37 4.73 -16.45 7.18
N GLY A 38 3.76 -16.71 8.06
CA GLY A 38 2.34 -16.79 7.69
C GLY A 38 1.81 -15.43 7.21
N GLY A 39 0.58 -15.43 6.67
CA GLY A 39 -0.03 -14.22 6.08
C GLY A 39 0.05 -13.00 7.00
N ARG A 40 -0.42 -13.13 8.24
CA ARG A 40 -0.42 -12.06 9.26
C ARG A 40 0.80 -12.10 10.19
N GLN A 41 2.00 -12.29 9.63
CA GLN A 41 3.25 -12.22 10.39
C GLN A 41 4.24 -11.25 9.77
N LEU A 42 4.97 -10.54 10.63
CA LEU A 42 6.06 -9.69 10.17
C LEU A 42 7.12 -10.53 9.47
N LEU A 43 7.71 -9.96 8.42
CA LEU A 43 8.83 -10.60 7.75
C LEU A 43 10.10 -10.45 8.60
N TYR A 44 11.08 -11.27 8.27
CA TYR A 44 12.43 -11.00 8.70
C TYR A 44 12.96 -9.75 7.99
N TYR A 45 13.35 -8.76 8.77
CA TYR A 45 13.95 -7.53 8.27
C TYR A 45 15.12 -7.12 9.19
N PRO A 46 16.28 -6.70 8.67
CA PRO A 46 16.67 -6.70 7.26
C PRO A 46 16.59 -8.09 6.63
N VAL A 47 16.24 -8.16 5.34
CA VAL A 47 16.25 -9.43 4.61
C VAL A 47 17.69 -9.95 4.48
N ASP A 48 17.87 -11.27 4.39
CA ASP A 48 19.22 -11.83 4.34
C ASP A 48 20.01 -11.30 3.13
N GLY A 49 21.24 -10.86 3.38
CA GLY A 49 22.13 -10.24 2.40
C GLY A 49 21.82 -8.77 2.10
N GLN A 50 20.83 -8.15 2.75
CA GLN A 50 20.46 -6.76 2.48
C GLN A 50 21.58 -5.77 2.82
N THR A 51 21.70 -4.72 2.01
CA THR A 51 22.41 -3.49 2.41
C THR A 51 21.41 -2.55 3.05
N ALA A 52 21.64 -2.18 4.31
CA ALA A 52 20.73 -1.36 5.08
C ALA A 52 20.64 0.05 4.47
N GLY A 53 19.42 0.52 4.25
CA GLY A 53 19.20 1.86 3.71
C GLY A 53 19.27 2.98 4.76
N VAL A 54 19.23 2.63 6.05
CA VAL A 54 19.40 3.52 7.21
C VAL A 54 20.20 2.81 8.32
N ASN A 55 20.81 3.60 9.21
CA ASN A 55 21.66 3.12 10.29
C ASN A 55 21.17 3.63 11.66
N PRO A 56 20.79 2.75 12.60
CA PRO A 56 20.63 1.30 12.44
C PRO A 56 19.37 0.98 11.61
N PRO A 57 19.30 -0.19 10.94
CA PRO A 57 18.03 -0.67 10.43
C PRO A 57 17.09 -1.05 11.58
N GLY A 58 15.78 -1.00 11.32
CA GLY A 58 14.81 -1.68 12.17
C GLY A 58 14.96 -3.19 12.07
N PHE A 59 14.58 -3.94 13.11
CA PHE A 59 14.57 -5.40 13.06
C PHE A 59 13.17 -5.95 13.32
N THR A 60 12.73 -6.91 12.50
CA THR A 60 11.45 -7.61 12.66
C THR A 60 11.60 -9.09 12.34
N TRP A 61 10.74 -9.94 12.90
CA TRP A 61 10.69 -11.38 12.60
C TRP A 61 9.26 -11.93 12.82
N PRO A 62 8.91 -13.10 12.25
CA PRO A 62 7.66 -13.79 12.55
C PRO A 62 7.62 -14.34 13.97
N ALA A 63 6.43 -14.37 14.56
CA ALA A 63 6.22 -14.99 15.87
C ALA A 63 6.32 -16.52 15.78
N ALA A 64 7.08 -17.12 16.69
CA ALA A 64 7.21 -18.58 16.78
C ALA A 64 6.11 -19.19 17.66
N LYS A 65 5.61 -20.36 17.26
CA LYS A 65 4.58 -21.08 18.03
C LYS A 65 5.14 -21.45 19.42
N GLY A 66 4.41 -21.06 20.47
CA GLY A 66 4.81 -21.31 21.86
C GLY A 66 5.80 -20.30 22.43
N ALA A 67 6.30 -19.35 21.63
CA ALA A 67 7.10 -18.24 22.15
C ALA A 67 6.21 -17.20 22.86
N SER A 68 6.67 -16.72 24.01
CA SER A 68 6.09 -15.59 24.74
C SER A 68 7.12 -14.49 25.03
N GLY A 69 8.31 -14.60 24.44
CA GLY A 69 9.37 -13.62 24.51
C GLY A 69 10.57 -14.01 23.65
N TYR A 70 11.49 -13.06 23.50
CA TYR A 70 12.59 -13.16 22.55
C TYR A 70 13.89 -12.61 23.15
N CYS A 71 15.02 -13.20 22.75
CA CYS A 71 16.34 -12.59 22.89
C CYS A 71 16.89 -12.30 21.50
N PHE A 72 17.16 -11.03 21.19
CA PHE A 72 17.76 -10.60 19.93
C PHE A 72 19.27 -10.47 20.09
N VAL A 73 20.03 -11.01 19.15
CA VAL A 73 21.50 -10.96 19.14
C VAL A 73 21.99 -10.45 17.79
N LEU A 74 22.88 -9.45 17.85
CA LEU A 74 23.58 -8.86 16.71
C LEU A 74 25.09 -9.06 16.88
N LEU A 75 25.73 -9.60 15.84
CA LEU A 75 27.14 -9.95 15.79
C LEU A 75 27.83 -9.23 14.61
N THR A 76 29.13 -8.96 14.71
CA THR A 76 29.92 -8.67 13.52
C THR A 76 30.07 -9.91 12.65
N ARG A 77 30.13 -9.72 11.33
CA ARG A 77 30.46 -10.78 10.37
C ARG A 77 31.97 -10.77 10.10
N SER A 78 32.70 -11.52 10.90
CA SER A 78 34.17 -11.69 10.83
C SER A 78 34.56 -13.12 11.24
N GLU A 79 35.79 -13.54 10.94
CA GLU A 79 36.31 -14.84 11.42
C GLU A 79 36.26 -14.97 12.95
N GLN A 80 36.40 -13.84 13.64
CA GLN A 80 36.17 -13.70 15.07
C GLN A 80 34.90 -12.85 15.26
N ALA A 81 33.72 -13.46 15.13
CA ALA A 81 32.45 -12.77 15.36
C ALA A 81 32.38 -12.27 16.81
N ARG A 82 32.03 -10.99 17.01
CA ARG A 82 31.80 -10.39 18.33
C ARG A 82 30.36 -9.93 18.46
N THR A 83 29.77 -10.09 19.64
CA THR A 83 28.46 -9.50 19.96
C THR A 83 28.56 -7.98 20.03
N VAL A 84 27.67 -7.34 19.30
CA VAL A 84 27.54 -5.88 19.21
C VAL A 84 26.36 -5.42 20.06
N VAL A 85 25.24 -6.14 19.97
CA VAL A 85 24.03 -5.89 20.76
C VAL A 85 23.41 -7.22 21.17
N GLN A 86 22.96 -7.33 22.41
CA GLN A 86 22.10 -8.40 22.89
C GLN A 86 20.95 -7.82 23.71
N LEU A 87 19.71 -8.09 23.30
CA LEU A 87 18.48 -7.65 23.98
C LEU A 87 17.78 -8.88 24.56
N ASP A 88 17.91 -9.08 25.87
CA ASP A 88 17.59 -10.36 26.54
C ASP A 88 16.10 -10.62 26.83
N SER A 89 15.24 -9.60 26.75
CA SER A 89 13.85 -9.72 27.24
C SER A 89 12.87 -8.89 26.43
N LEU A 90 12.81 -9.19 25.14
CA LEU A 90 11.81 -8.64 24.25
C LEU A 90 10.50 -9.43 24.37
N ARG A 91 9.37 -8.71 24.33
CA ARG A 91 8.02 -9.32 24.26
C ARG A 91 7.48 -9.32 22.83
N SER A 92 7.71 -8.21 22.13
CA SER A 92 7.30 -8.01 20.75
C SER A 92 8.30 -8.62 19.76
N THR A 93 7.86 -8.85 18.52
CA THR A 93 8.69 -9.43 17.45
C THR A 93 9.49 -8.39 16.67
N VAL A 94 9.92 -7.34 17.37
CA VAL A 94 10.71 -6.25 16.82
C VAL A 94 11.87 -5.90 17.75
N ALA A 95 12.95 -5.37 17.18
CA ALA A 95 14.03 -4.74 17.93
C ALA A 95 14.39 -3.38 17.32
N VAL A 96 14.52 -2.38 18.20
CA VAL A 96 14.97 -1.02 17.87
C VAL A 96 16.32 -0.81 18.53
N LEU A 97 17.30 -0.36 17.77
CA LEU A 97 18.62 -0.01 18.31
C LEU A 97 18.67 1.48 18.65
N GLN A 98 19.34 1.81 19.76
CA GLN A 98 19.44 3.17 20.29
C GLN A 98 20.77 3.87 19.93
N ALA A 99 21.61 3.22 19.14
CA ALA A 99 22.88 3.75 18.68
C ALA A 99 23.13 3.31 17.24
N PRO A 100 23.84 4.13 16.43
CA PRO A 100 24.27 3.71 15.10
C PRO A 100 25.28 2.56 15.19
N LEU A 101 25.34 1.79 14.12
CA LEU A 101 26.35 0.75 13.91
C LEU A 101 27.53 1.33 13.13
N GLU A 102 28.74 0.85 13.43
CA GLU A 102 29.90 1.14 12.57
C GLU A 102 29.68 0.58 11.15
N PRO A 103 30.25 1.19 10.09
CA PRO A 103 30.23 0.59 8.76
C PRO A 103 30.85 -0.81 8.76
N GLY A 104 30.14 -1.79 8.19
CA GLY A 104 30.58 -3.18 8.22
C GLY A 104 29.49 -4.19 7.87
N ALA A 105 29.88 -5.46 7.88
CA ALA A 105 28.96 -6.57 7.71
C ALA A 105 28.59 -7.17 9.08
N TYR A 106 27.33 -7.55 9.23
CA TYR A 106 26.74 -8.02 10.48
C TYR A 106 25.96 -9.31 10.25
N ASN A 107 25.83 -10.10 11.32
CA ASN A 107 24.91 -11.22 11.40
C ASN A 107 23.95 -11.00 12.58
N TRP A 108 22.70 -11.41 12.46
CA TRP A 108 21.74 -11.39 13.56
C TRP A 108 20.91 -12.66 13.62
N TYR A 109 20.39 -12.96 14.81
CA TYR A 109 19.44 -14.04 15.05
C TYR A 109 18.59 -13.74 16.28
N VAL A 110 17.49 -14.48 16.41
CA VAL A 110 16.56 -14.36 17.54
C VAL A 110 16.42 -15.71 18.21
N VAL A 111 16.46 -15.71 19.54
CA VAL A 111 16.19 -16.88 20.39
C VAL A 111 14.78 -16.78 20.96
N TYR A 112 14.02 -17.86 20.86
CA TYR A 112 12.65 -17.95 21.34
C TYR A 112 12.60 -18.40 22.80
N ARG A 113 11.75 -17.74 23.58
CA ARG A 113 11.53 -18.01 24.99
C ARG A 113 10.08 -18.40 25.23
N ASP A 114 9.85 -19.47 25.97
CA ASP A 114 8.51 -19.89 26.38
C ASP A 114 7.96 -19.07 27.58
N SER A 115 6.74 -19.37 28.00
CA SER A 115 6.05 -18.71 29.12
C SER A 115 6.71 -18.91 30.49
N THR A 116 7.60 -19.89 30.63
CA THR A 116 8.38 -20.14 31.84
C THR A 116 9.70 -19.35 31.85
N GLY A 117 10.06 -18.73 30.73
CA GLY A 117 11.32 -18.02 30.57
C GLY A 117 12.45 -18.88 30.01
N LYS A 118 12.18 -20.12 29.57
CA LYS A 118 13.20 -21.03 29.04
C LYS A 118 13.39 -20.80 27.54
N PHE A 119 14.66 -20.75 27.10
CA PHE A 119 14.99 -20.76 25.68
C PHE A 119 14.83 -22.17 25.09
N PHE A 120 14.19 -22.28 23.92
CA PHE A 120 13.89 -23.59 23.32
C PHE A 120 14.34 -23.74 21.86
N ALA A 121 14.43 -22.65 21.09
CA ALA A 121 14.88 -22.66 19.70
C ALA A 121 15.37 -21.26 19.28
N ARG A 122 15.95 -21.15 18.09
CA ARG A 122 16.39 -19.88 17.49
C ARG A 122 16.14 -19.82 15.99
N THR A 123 16.19 -18.63 15.43
CA THR A 123 16.25 -18.44 13.97
C THR A 123 17.60 -18.88 13.38
N GLY A 124 17.64 -19.06 12.06
CA GLY A 124 18.88 -19.04 11.30
C GLY A 124 19.60 -17.69 11.40
N LEU A 125 20.91 -17.69 11.14
CA LEU A 125 21.72 -16.47 11.04
C LEU A 125 21.35 -15.73 9.76
N ARG A 126 21.10 -14.43 9.87
CA ARG A 126 20.84 -13.54 8.74
C ARG A 126 21.91 -12.48 8.68
N SER A 127 22.37 -12.19 7.47
CA SER A 127 23.41 -11.22 7.22
C SER A 127 22.84 -9.92 6.66
N PHE A 128 23.48 -8.80 6.99
CA PHE A 128 23.24 -7.52 6.33
C PHE A 128 24.52 -6.68 6.38
N LYS A 129 24.54 -5.58 5.61
CA LYS A 129 25.67 -4.64 5.57
C LYS A 129 25.20 -3.23 5.89
N VAL A 130 25.99 -2.50 6.66
CA VAL A 130 25.92 -1.03 6.80
C VAL A 130 27.10 -0.45 6.04
N GLU A 131 26.84 0.49 5.13
CA GLU A 131 27.88 1.13 4.34
C GLU A 131 28.32 2.46 4.96
N GLU A 132 29.50 2.92 4.58
CA GLU A 132 29.93 4.26 4.91
C GLU A 132 28.97 5.28 4.28
N GLY A 133 28.49 6.24 5.08
CA GLY A 133 27.52 7.24 4.62
C GLY A 133 26.06 6.78 4.60
N THR A 134 25.73 5.58 5.09
CA THR A 134 24.33 5.20 5.32
C THR A 134 23.65 6.21 6.26
N PRO A 135 22.49 6.81 5.89
CA PRO A 135 21.82 7.82 6.71
C PRO A 135 21.50 7.31 8.11
N GLU A 136 21.81 8.10 9.15
CA GLU A 136 21.50 7.73 10.53
C GLU A 136 20.03 7.98 10.85
N LEU A 137 19.35 6.95 11.35
CA LEU A 137 17.95 7.02 11.78
C LEU A 137 17.78 6.31 13.12
N VAL A 138 18.35 6.92 14.16
CA VAL A 138 18.33 6.41 15.55
C VAL A 138 17.06 6.87 16.26
N LEU A 139 16.47 6.02 17.10
CA LEU A 139 15.35 6.43 17.97
C LEU A 139 15.79 7.60 18.85
N PRO A 140 15.16 8.79 18.74
CA PRO A 140 15.54 9.94 19.56
C PRO A 140 15.14 9.72 21.02
N ASP A 141 15.85 10.38 21.94
CA ASP A 141 15.39 10.50 23.33
C ASP A 141 14.13 11.37 23.36
N VAL A 142 12.98 10.71 23.46
CA VAL A 142 11.68 11.37 23.39
C VAL A 142 11.47 12.32 24.58
N SER A 143 12.03 12.03 25.76
CA SER A 143 11.92 12.91 26.92
C SER A 143 12.75 14.19 26.75
N VAL A 144 13.91 14.12 26.07
CA VAL A 144 14.66 15.31 25.67
C VAL A 144 13.88 16.10 24.62
N MET A 145 13.39 15.42 23.58
CA MET A 145 12.59 16.03 22.52
C MET A 145 11.36 16.78 23.08
N THR A 146 10.60 16.16 24.00
CA THR A 146 9.41 16.79 24.59
C THR A 146 9.76 17.98 25.48
N ALA A 147 10.89 17.91 26.20
CA ALA A 147 11.38 19.02 27.02
C ALA A 147 11.77 20.24 26.15
N GLU A 148 12.45 20.02 25.03
CA GLU A 148 12.82 21.07 24.06
C GLU A 148 11.58 21.72 23.44
N LEU A 149 10.56 20.93 23.15
CA LEU A 149 9.33 21.44 22.55
C LEU A 149 8.42 22.17 23.54
N LYS A 150 8.58 22.00 24.86
CA LYS A 150 7.62 22.46 25.89
C LYS A 150 7.10 23.89 25.70
N ASN A 151 7.97 24.83 25.34
CA ASN A 151 7.63 26.26 25.17
C ASN A 151 7.68 26.72 23.70
N VAL A 152 7.69 25.80 22.75
CA VAL A 152 7.74 26.10 21.32
C VAL A 152 6.33 25.93 20.76
N ARG A 153 5.62 27.02 20.47
CA ARG A 153 4.33 26.99 19.78
C ARG A 153 4.16 28.20 18.86
N PRO A 154 3.40 28.07 17.76
CA PRO A 154 2.95 26.80 17.18
C PRO A 154 4.13 26.03 16.58
N ARG A 155 4.04 24.69 16.60
CA ARG A 155 5.10 23.78 16.12
C ARG A 155 4.63 22.85 15.00
N ILE A 156 3.32 22.58 14.92
CA ILE A 156 2.76 21.69 13.91
C ILE A 156 2.54 22.49 12.63
N PHE A 157 3.37 22.29 11.62
CA PHE A 157 3.38 23.00 10.33
C PHE A 157 3.65 24.51 10.39
N LEU A 158 3.35 25.21 11.48
CA LEU A 158 3.40 26.68 11.56
C LEU A 158 4.60 27.18 12.35
N SER A 159 5.77 26.54 12.24
CA SER A 159 7.02 27.09 12.80
C SER A 159 7.19 28.57 12.40
N PRO A 160 7.86 29.42 13.18
CA PRO A 160 7.90 30.87 12.92
C PRO A 160 8.30 31.26 11.49
N GLY A 161 9.28 30.54 10.92
CA GLY A 161 9.69 30.71 9.53
C GLY A 161 8.61 30.29 8.53
N ASN A 162 7.98 29.13 8.73
CA ASN A 162 6.93 28.67 7.82
C ASN A 162 5.67 29.53 7.91
N LEU A 163 5.28 29.98 9.11
CA LEU A 163 4.16 30.91 9.28
C LEU A 163 4.41 32.24 8.56
N THR A 164 5.62 32.77 8.62
CA THR A 164 6.00 33.99 7.87
C THR A 164 5.86 33.76 6.37
N ARG A 165 6.40 32.65 5.85
CA ARG A 165 6.25 32.26 4.43
C ARG A 165 4.78 32.17 4.02
N ILE A 166 3.94 31.51 4.82
CA ILE A 166 2.51 31.32 4.53
C ILE A 166 1.80 32.68 4.52
N LYS A 167 2.10 33.58 5.46
CA LYS A 167 1.56 34.96 5.48
C LYS A 167 1.92 35.73 4.22
N ASP A 168 3.18 35.69 3.82
CA ASP A 168 3.66 36.38 2.63
C ASP A 168 3.01 35.83 1.36
N ALA A 169 2.93 34.50 1.22
CA ALA A 169 2.28 33.83 0.09
C ALA A 169 0.77 34.12 0.05
N ALA A 170 0.08 34.12 1.20
CA ALA A 170 -1.33 34.50 1.30
C ALA A 170 -1.55 35.94 0.86
N GLY A 171 -0.70 36.87 1.32
CA GLY A 171 -0.79 38.30 0.96
C GLY A 171 -0.55 38.59 -0.52
N LYS A 172 0.15 37.69 -1.23
CA LYS A 172 0.41 37.76 -2.68
C LYS A 172 -0.59 36.96 -3.52
N GLY A 173 -1.47 36.16 -2.90
CA GLY A 173 -2.35 35.25 -3.61
C GLY A 173 -1.62 34.06 -4.25
N GLU A 174 -0.48 33.64 -3.68
CA GLU A 174 0.35 32.53 -4.18
C GLU A 174 0.00 31.18 -3.56
N LEU A 175 -0.86 31.16 -2.54
CA LEU A 175 -1.33 29.92 -1.92
C LEU A 175 -2.43 29.27 -2.77
N PRO A 176 -2.30 27.97 -3.11
CA PRO A 176 -3.12 27.32 -4.13
C PRO A 176 -4.60 27.18 -3.75
N PHE A 177 -4.93 27.04 -2.46
CA PHE A 177 -6.29 26.82 -1.99
C PHE A 177 -6.78 27.91 -1.04
N TRP A 178 -6.03 28.99 -0.86
CA TRP A 178 -6.32 30.00 0.16
C TRP A 178 -7.71 30.62 0.06
N GLU A 179 -8.20 30.91 -1.14
CA GLU A 179 -9.57 31.44 -1.31
C GLU A 179 -10.65 30.44 -0.87
N LEU A 180 -10.42 29.15 -1.13
CA LEU A 180 -11.32 28.08 -0.67
C LEU A 180 -11.25 27.95 0.86
N THR A 181 -10.03 27.91 1.41
CA THR A 181 -9.78 27.87 2.85
C THR A 181 -10.46 29.04 3.56
N CYS A 182 -10.35 30.26 3.01
CA CYS A 182 -11.02 31.46 3.52
C CYS A 182 -12.53 31.33 3.52
N ARG A 183 -13.11 30.90 2.40
CA ARG A 183 -14.56 30.72 2.25
C ARG A 183 -15.11 29.68 3.22
N LEU A 184 -14.42 28.55 3.37
CA LEU A 184 -14.81 27.48 4.29
C LEU A 184 -14.74 27.95 5.75
N ALA A 185 -13.71 28.70 6.11
CA ALA A 185 -13.60 29.27 7.44
C ALA A 185 -14.70 30.32 7.72
N ASP A 186 -15.06 31.17 6.77
CA ASP A 186 -16.17 32.12 6.94
C ASP A 186 -17.51 31.40 7.11
N LEU A 187 -17.78 30.33 6.34
CA LEU A 187 -18.97 29.49 6.53
C LEU A 187 -18.98 28.83 7.92
N ALA A 188 -17.82 28.37 8.40
CA ALA A 188 -17.68 27.74 9.70
C ALA A 188 -17.98 28.68 10.88
N LEU A 189 -17.83 30.01 10.70
CA LEU A 189 -18.23 31.00 11.71
C LEU A 189 -19.75 31.01 11.89
N GLU A 190 -20.48 30.95 10.79
CA GLU A 190 -21.95 31.01 10.74
C GLU A 190 -22.62 29.66 11.05
N GLU A 191 -21.90 28.55 10.83
CA GLU A 191 -22.42 27.21 11.05
C GLU A 191 -22.81 26.97 12.54
N PRO A 192 -24.03 26.46 12.80
CA PRO A 192 -24.42 26.02 14.14
C PRO A 192 -23.55 24.88 14.65
N LEU A 193 -23.25 24.89 15.95
CA LEU A 193 -22.60 23.76 16.61
C LEU A 193 -23.46 22.50 16.51
N TYR A 194 -22.84 21.38 16.14
CA TYR A 194 -23.53 20.10 16.08
C TYR A 194 -23.71 19.52 17.49
N PRO A 195 -24.87 18.96 17.86
CA PRO A 195 -24.95 18.17 19.08
C PRO A 195 -24.05 16.93 18.96
N GLU A 196 -23.63 16.38 20.09
CA GLU A 196 -23.00 15.06 20.10
C GLU A 196 -23.96 14.04 19.47
N PRO A 197 -23.52 13.22 18.50
CA PRO A 197 -24.38 12.29 17.80
C PRO A 197 -24.97 11.25 18.76
N ALA A 198 -26.23 10.88 18.56
CA ALA A 198 -26.81 9.74 19.24
C ALA A 198 -26.15 8.42 18.77
N PRO A 199 -26.06 7.39 19.64
CA PRO A 199 -25.59 6.05 19.29
C PRO A 199 -26.36 5.39 18.14
N TYR A 200 -25.87 4.22 17.72
CA TYR A 200 -26.56 3.41 16.72
C TYR A 200 -27.99 3.06 17.17
N LYS A 201 -28.92 3.03 16.22
CA LYS A 201 -30.27 2.54 16.49
C LYS A 201 -30.20 1.07 16.89
N ASN A 202 -30.79 0.72 18.04
CA ASN A 202 -30.77 -0.62 18.63
C ASN A 202 -29.37 -1.22 18.86
N GLY A 203 -28.31 -0.39 18.84
CA GLY A 203 -26.93 -0.87 18.94
C GLY A 203 -26.41 -1.59 17.67
N GLU A 204 -27.13 -1.52 16.55
CA GLU A 204 -26.82 -2.25 15.32
C GLU A 204 -26.06 -1.37 14.31
N PHE A 205 -25.02 -1.92 13.69
CA PHE A 205 -24.29 -1.24 12.62
C PHE A 205 -25.16 -1.12 11.36
N GLU A 206 -25.22 0.09 10.82
CA GLU A 206 -25.82 0.39 9.51
C GLU A 206 -24.97 1.49 8.86
N VAL A 207 -24.70 1.40 7.56
CA VAL A 207 -23.74 2.29 6.87
C VAL A 207 -24.19 3.76 6.90
N GLY A 208 -25.48 4.03 6.75
CA GLY A 208 -26.07 5.37 6.88
C GLY A 208 -25.93 5.94 8.30
N GLU A 209 -26.22 5.14 9.34
CA GLU A 209 -26.02 5.54 10.74
C GLU A 209 -24.54 5.74 11.07
N TRP A 210 -23.65 4.88 10.59
CA TRP A 210 -22.20 5.02 10.74
C TRP A 210 -21.72 6.36 10.18
N ARG A 211 -22.19 6.76 8.99
CA ARG A 211 -21.92 8.07 8.39
C ARG A 211 -22.51 9.22 9.18
N ARG A 212 -23.77 9.09 9.61
CA ARG A 212 -24.45 10.09 10.45
C ARG A 212 -23.65 10.38 11.72
N ILE A 213 -23.09 9.34 12.34
CA ILE A 213 -22.37 9.45 13.61
C ILE A 213 -21.03 10.18 13.44
N TYR A 214 -20.18 9.81 12.49
CA TYR A 214 -18.85 10.44 12.41
C TYR A 214 -18.86 11.82 11.76
N THR A 215 -19.87 12.12 10.92
CA THR A 215 -19.85 13.34 10.09
C THR A 215 -19.71 14.61 10.93
N PRO A 216 -20.50 14.82 12.00
CA PRO A 216 -20.37 16.01 12.85
C PRO A 216 -18.97 16.21 13.45
N GLY A 217 -18.32 15.14 13.92
CA GLY A 217 -16.98 15.19 14.52
C GLY A 217 -15.90 15.50 13.48
N LYS A 218 -15.98 14.90 12.28
CA LYS A 218 -15.07 15.19 11.17
C LYS A 218 -15.12 16.65 10.74
N VAL A 219 -16.34 17.15 10.53
CA VAL A 219 -16.60 18.50 10.02
C VAL A 219 -16.23 19.54 11.08
N GLY A 220 -16.81 19.46 12.29
CA GLY A 220 -16.51 20.42 13.35
C GLY A 220 -15.03 20.53 13.70
N SER A 221 -14.28 19.42 13.64
CA SER A 221 -12.84 19.44 13.92
C SER A 221 -12.00 20.03 12.76
N ALA A 222 -12.45 19.88 11.52
CA ALA A 222 -11.84 20.56 10.37
C ALA A 222 -12.11 22.08 10.40
N HIS A 223 -13.33 22.50 10.76
CA HIS A 223 -13.64 23.90 11.03
C HIS A 223 -12.67 24.52 12.04
N ALA A 224 -12.42 23.84 13.17
CA ALA A 224 -11.49 24.32 14.19
C ALA A 224 -10.07 24.57 13.61
N VAL A 225 -9.58 23.67 12.77
CA VAL A 225 -8.26 23.81 12.11
C VAL A 225 -8.25 24.96 11.11
N ARG A 226 -9.23 25.06 10.22
CA ARG A 226 -9.32 26.15 9.22
C ARG A 226 -9.38 27.53 9.86
N LEU A 227 -10.23 27.68 10.88
CA LEU A 227 -10.37 28.91 11.66
C LEU A 227 -9.06 29.25 12.39
N ALA A 228 -8.41 28.25 12.99
CA ALA A 228 -7.12 28.44 13.65
C ALA A 228 -6.03 28.88 12.65
N LEU A 229 -5.95 28.27 11.45
CA LEU A 229 -5.00 28.70 10.40
C LEU A 229 -5.23 30.16 10.02
N LEU A 230 -6.47 30.55 9.76
CA LEU A 230 -6.81 31.92 9.39
C LEU A 230 -6.46 32.91 10.48
N TYR A 231 -6.71 32.58 11.76
CA TYR A 231 -6.25 33.41 12.87
C TYR A 231 -4.73 33.59 12.84
N ARG A 232 -3.98 32.50 12.68
CA ARG A 232 -2.50 32.56 12.67
C ARG A 232 -1.95 33.38 11.52
N VAL A 233 -2.57 33.30 10.34
CA VAL A 233 -2.15 34.02 9.14
C VAL A 233 -2.57 35.49 9.20
N THR A 234 -3.83 35.78 9.53
CA THR A 234 -4.43 37.13 9.42
C THR A 234 -4.33 37.97 10.70
N GLY A 235 -4.29 37.32 11.86
CA GLY A 235 -4.43 37.96 13.17
C GLY A 235 -5.86 38.41 13.52
N ASP A 236 -6.86 38.13 12.69
CA ASP A 236 -8.24 38.53 12.93
C ASP A 236 -8.88 37.71 14.06
N LYS A 237 -9.25 38.41 15.14
CA LYS A 237 -9.85 37.84 16.35
C LYS A 237 -11.14 37.06 16.07
N LYS A 238 -11.91 37.38 15.02
CA LYS A 238 -13.15 36.62 14.72
C LYS A 238 -12.87 35.14 14.45
N TYR A 239 -11.74 34.84 13.80
CA TYR A 239 -11.34 33.47 13.50
C TYR A 239 -10.81 32.75 14.75
N LEU A 240 -10.14 33.46 15.66
CA LEU A 240 -9.77 32.91 16.97
C LEU A 240 -11.01 32.48 17.76
N GLU A 241 -12.00 33.37 17.90
CA GLU A 241 -13.23 33.06 18.63
C GLU A 241 -14.00 31.90 17.97
N GLY A 242 -14.00 31.84 16.64
CA GLY A 242 -14.55 30.71 15.90
C GLY A 242 -13.82 29.39 16.18
N ALA A 243 -12.48 29.40 16.16
CA ALA A 243 -11.66 28.23 16.48
C ALA A 243 -11.91 27.74 17.91
N LYS A 244 -11.95 28.66 18.89
CA LYS A 244 -12.29 28.37 20.29
C LYS A 244 -13.70 27.77 20.41
N LYS A 245 -14.69 28.37 19.74
CA LYS A 245 -16.09 27.88 19.71
C LYS A 245 -16.16 26.41 19.31
N TRP A 246 -15.52 26.02 18.21
CA TRP A 246 -15.55 24.63 17.74
C TRP A 246 -14.72 23.69 18.61
N LEU A 247 -13.49 24.08 18.95
CA LEU A 247 -12.57 23.25 19.74
C LEU A 247 -13.14 22.93 21.12
N LEU A 248 -13.64 23.93 21.84
CA LEU A 248 -14.18 23.77 23.18
C LEU A 248 -15.50 23.00 23.18
N HIS A 249 -16.35 23.23 22.18
CA HIS A 249 -17.60 22.47 22.04
C HIS A 249 -17.35 20.98 21.81
N LEU A 250 -16.41 20.63 20.92
CA LEU A 250 -16.05 19.22 20.70
C LEU A 250 -15.38 18.59 21.93
N ALA A 251 -14.67 19.39 22.74
CA ALA A 251 -14.11 18.93 23.99
C ALA A 251 -15.16 18.58 25.06
N THR A 252 -16.42 19.04 24.91
CA THR A 252 -17.51 18.66 25.82
C THR A 252 -18.17 17.33 25.46
N TRP A 253 -17.90 16.77 24.27
CA TRP A 253 -18.44 15.47 23.88
C TRP A 253 -17.77 14.36 24.69
N ASP A 254 -18.55 13.34 25.06
CA ASP A 254 -18.03 12.24 25.87
C ASP A 254 -16.93 11.49 25.11
N PRO A 255 -15.64 11.55 25.54
CA PRO A 255 -14.58 10.82 24.88
C PRO A 255 -14.76 9.30 24.98
N ASP A 256 -15.58 8.82 25.92
CA ASP A 256 -15.94 7.40 26.10
C ASP A 256 -17.29 7.02 25.49
N GLY A 257 -17.96 7.98 24.83
CA GLY A 257 -19.24 7.79 24.15
C GLY A 257 -19.10 7.24 22.73
N ILE A 258 -20.12 7.49 21.90
CA ILE A 258 -20.20 6.97 20.54
C ILE A 258 -19.08 7.47 19.62
N THR A 259 -18.44 8.59 19.96
CA THR A 259 -17.33 9.15 19.17
C THR A 259 -15.94 8.66 19.62
N SER A 260 -15.89 7.63 20.48
CA SER A 260 -14.65 7.02 20.96
C SER A 260 -13.99 6.11 19.92
N TYR A 261 -12.71 5.79 20.12
CA TYR A 261 -11.98 4.89 19.23
C TYR A 261 -12.22 3.42 19.60
N ASN A 262 -13.20 2.78 18.94
CA ASN A 262 -13.50 1.35 19.08
C ASN A 262 -13.74 0.87 20.54
N LEU A 263 -14.27 1.72 21.42
CA LEU A 263 -14.63 1.29 22.77
C LEU A 263 -15.96 0.51 22.75
N PRO A 264 -16.07 -0.62 23.47
CA PRO A 264 -17.35 -1.24 23.74
C PRO A 264 -18.26 -0.30 24.56
N LEU A 265 -19.50 -0.12 24.15
CA LEU A 265 -20.45 0.79 24.79
C LEU A 265 -21.56 0.04 25.56
N PRO A 266 -22.21 0.68 26.54
CA PRO A 266 -23.24 0.04 27.36
C PRO A 266 -24.46 -0.48 26.59
N ASP A 267 -24.74 0.07 25.41
CA ASP A 267 -25.84 -0.33 24.53
C ASP A 267 -25.50 -1.54 23.63
N GLY A 268 -24.31 -2.13 23.80
CA GLY A 268 -23.82 -3.25 23.01
C GLY A 268 -23.14 -2.85 21.70
N SER A 269 -23.21 -1.57 21.32
CA SER A 269 -22.49 -1.07 20.15
C SER A 269 -21.01 -0.81 20.46
N THR A 270 -20.28 -0.39 19.42
CA THR A 270 -18.87 -0.01 19.52
C THR A 270 -18.70 1.45 19.08
N GLY A 271 -17.86 2.18 19.80
CA GLY A 271 -17.47 3.54 19.46
C GLY A 271 -17.01 3.66 18.01
N ASN A 272 -17.49 4.70 17.33
CA ASN A 272 -17.20 4.95 15.93
C ASN A 272 -15.81 5.55 15.80
N ASP A 273 -14.83 4.69 15.48
CA ASP A 273 -13.43 5.09 15.36
C ASP A 273 -13.19 6.11 14.25
N GLU A 274 -14.01 6.12 13.21
CA GLU A 274 -14.00 7.12 12.13
C GLU A 274 -14.47 8.50 12.58
N ALA A 275 -15.19 8.61 13.71
CA ALA A 275 -15.38 9.87 14.41
C ALA A 275 -14.15 10.24 15.25
N GLY A 276 -13.67 9.30 16.07
CA GLY A 276 -12.61 9.55 17.06
C GLY A 276 -11.24 9.89 16.47
N MET A 277 -10.85 9.23 15.39
CA MET A 277 -9.56 9.42 14.69
C MET A 277 -9.32 10.87 14.23
N PRO A 278 -10.17 11.46 13.37
CA PRO A 278 -9.99 12.83 12.90
C PRO A 278 -10.16 13.86 14.02
N MET A 279 -11.04 13.61 15.00
CA MET A 279 -11.14 14.47 16.17
C MET A 279 -9.80 14.55 16.92
N LEU A 280 -9.14 13.41 17.17
CA LEU A 280 -7.83 13.38 17.82
C LEU A 280 -6.77 14.16 17.02
N GLU A 281 -6.64 13.88 15.72
CA GLU A 281 -5.67 14.56 14.84
C GLU A 281 -5.91 16.09 14.83
N ARG A 282 -7.12 16.49 14.47
CA ARG A 282 -7.45 17.87 14.10
C ARG A 282 -7.59 18.77 15.32
N MET A 283 -8.17 18.27 16.41
CA MET A 283 -8.20 19.02 17.67
C MET A 283 -6.79 19.21 18.24
N SER A 284 -5.88 18.24 18.06
CA SER A 284 -4.48 18.40 18.47
C SER A 284 -3.78 19.50 17.66
N ILE A 285 -3.97 19.55 16.35
CA ILE A 285 -3.45 20.60 15.47
C ILE A 285 -4.02 21.98 15.84
N ALA A 286 -5.34 22.08 15.97
CA ALA A 286 -6.01 23.34 16.33
C ALA A 286 -5.55 23.84 17.71
N TYR A 287 -5.46 22.95 18.69
CA TYR A 287 -4.92 23.25 20.01
C TYR A 287 -3.48 23.77 19.92
N ASP A 288 -2.58 23.13 19.17
CA ASP A 288 -1.20 23.62 19.02
C ASP A 288 -1.13 25.07 18.49
N TRP A 289 -2.05 25.43 17.60
CA TRP A 289 -2.07 26.75 16.97
C TRP A 289 -2.61 27.85 17.88
N ILE A 290 -3.57 27.54 18.75
CA ILE A 290 -4.27 28.56 19.57
C ILE A 290 -4.09 28.38 21.09
N ALA A 291 -3.28 27.43 21.56
CA ALA A 291 -3.12 27.12 22.98
C ALA A 291 -2.76 28.34 23.85
N ASP A 292 -1.97 29.28 23.31
CA ASP A 292 -1.56 30.50 24.03
C ASP A 292 -2.71 31.52 24.21
N GLU A 293 -3.82 31.33 23.49
CA GLU A 293 -5.03 32.18 23.55
C GLU A 293 -6.17 31.54 24.38
N LEU A 294 -5.95 30.34 24.89
CA LEU A 294 -6.89 29.65 25.78
C LEU A 294 -6.62 30.06 27.22
N ASP A 295 -7.68 30.32 27.98
CA ASP A 295 -7.55 30.47 29.43
C ASP A 295 -7.23 29.11 30.09
N PRO A 296 -6.80 29.09 31.37
CA PRO A 296 -6.43 27.84 32.03
C PRO A 296 -7.53 26.77 32.09
N ALA A 297 -8.81 27.16 32.19
CA ALA A 297 -9.93 26.23 32.25
C ALA A 297 -10.27 25.66 30.86
N GLU A 298 -10.29 26.54 29.85
CA GLU A 298 -10.43 26.16 28.44
C GLU A 298 -9.32 25.19 28.03
N LYS A 299 -8.08 25.52 28.36
CA LYS A 299 -6.90 24.68 28.10
C LYS A 299 -7.06 23.30 28.75
N GLN A 300 -7.43 23.26 30.03
CA GLN A 300 -7.60 21.99 30.76
C GLN A 300 -8.70 21.11 30.15
N ALA A 301 -9.83 21.69 29.75
CA ALA A 301 -10.93 20.93 29.14
C ALA A 301 -10.50 20.22 27.84
N VAL A 302 -9.76 20.93 26.98
CA VAL A 302 -9.22 20.34 25.74
C VAL A 302 -8.18 19.26 26.04
N LEU A 303 -7.28 19.50 27.00
CA LEU A 303 -6.26 18.54 27.42
C LEU A 303 -6.86 17.25 27.97
N ASP A 304 -7.90 17.32 28.80
CA ASP A 304 -8.56 16.14 29.38
C ASP A 304 -9.22 15.28 28.29
N CYS A 305 -9.92 15.92 27.34
CA CYS A 305 -10.53 15.24 26.20
C CYS A 305 -9.48 14.53 25.33
N LEU A 306 -8.44 15.25 24.90
CA LEU A 306 -7.37 14.69 24.06
C LEU A 306 -6.59 13.59 24.76
N LYS A 307 -6.30 13.75 26.06
CA LYS A 307 -5.64 12.73 26.88
C LYS A 307 -6.44 11.43 26.88
N ARG A 308 -7.75 11.50 27.13
CA ARG A 308 -8.57 10.29 27.17
C ARG A 308 -8.58 9.59 25.82
N ARG A 309 -8.82 10.33 24.73
CA ARG A 309 -8.87 9.80 23.36
C ARG A 309 -7.54 9.17 22.92
N ALA A 310 -6.41 9.82 23.20
CA ALA A 310 -5.09 9.28 22.86
C ALA A 310 -4.74 8.01 23.67
N ASN A 311 -5.08 7.97 24.96
CA ASN A 311 -4.84 6.80 25.80
C ASN A 311 -5.67 5.58 25.38
N GLN A 312 -6.89 5.76 24.85
CA GLN A 312 -7.67 4.64 24.27
C GLN A 312 -6.89 3.89 23.19
N ILE A 313 -6.17 4.63 22.34
CA ILE A 313 -5.38 4.04 21.24
C ILE A 313 -4.14 3.34 21.78
N LEU A 314 -3.38 3.98 22.68
CA LEU A 314 -2.19 3.35 23.25
C LEU A 314 -2.54 2.10 24.06
N ASP A 315 -3.64 2.11 24.81
CA ASP A 315 -4.15 0.95 25.56
C ASP A 315 -4.51 -0.19 24.61
N LEU A 316 -5.18 0.11 23.49
CA LEU A 316 -5.47 -0.87 22.45
C LEU A 316 -4.18 -1.46 21.86
N TYR A 317 -3.22 -0.61 21.50
CA TYR A 317 -1.96 -1.05 20.91
C TYR A 317 -1.17 -1.97 21.83
N ASN A 318 -1.13 -1.65 23.13
CA ASN A 318 -0.50 -2.51 24.12
C ASN A 318 -1.24 -3.84 24.27
N ARG A 319 -2.58 -3.83 24.26
CA ARG A 319 -3.41 -5.03 24.38
C ARG A 319 -3.27 -5.96 23.17
N LEU A 320 -3.14 -5.39 21.97
CA LEU A 320 -3.01 -6.16 20.72
C LEU A 320 -1.57 -6.53 20.38
N ASP A 321 -0.58 -6.01 21.12
CA ASP A 321 0.82 -6.00 20.71
C ASP A 321 0.95 -5.52 19.25
N PHE A 322 0.35 -4.36 18.95
CA PHE A 322 0.18 -3.83 17.60
C PHE A 322 1.50 -3.75 16.83
N ILE A 323 2.59 -3.37 17.51
CA ILE A 323 3.92 -3.30 16.91
C ILE A 323 4.39 -4.64 16.31
N SER A 324 3.94 -5.79 16.82
CA SER A 324 4.18 -7.12 16.26
C SER A 324 3.07 -7.58 15.29
N ASN A 325 1.88 -6.99 15.38
CA ASN A 325 0.68 -7.42 14.68
C ASN A 325 -0.04 -6.27 13.95
N PRO A 326 0.61 -5.52 13.05
CA PRO A 326 0.08 -4.25 12.55
C PRO A 326 -0.94 -4.41 11.40
N TRP A 327 -1.84 -5.40 11.44
CA TRP A 327 -2.64 -5.86 10.29
C TRP A 327 -4.02 -5.21 10.12
N SER A 328 -4.38 -4.24 10.97
CA SER A 328 -5.65 -3.51 10.89
C SER A 328 -5.45 -2.14 10.26
N ASN A 329 -6.25 -1.82 9.23
CA ASN A 329 -6.16 -0.52 8.55
C ASN A 329 -6.42 0.65 9.47
N HIS A 330 -7.50 0.63 10.24
CA HIS A 330 -7.81 1.78 11.09
C HIS A 330 -6.76 1.97 12.18
N GLN A 331 -6.08 0.90 12.61
CA GLN A 331 -4.96 0.98 13.55
C GLN A 331 -3.70 1.55 12.88
N VAL A 332 -3.35 1.08 11.68
CA VAL A 332 -2.21 1.66 10.93
C VAL A 332 -2.40 3.17 10.70
N ARG A 333 -3.61 3.60 10.32
CA ARG A 333 -3.94 5.02 10.11
C ARG A 333 -3.79 5.84 11.39
N VAL A 334 -4.43 5.42 12.49
CA VAL A 334 -4.46 6.22 13.73
C VAL A 334 -3.07 6.34 14.37
N LEU A 335 -2.08 5.53 13.97
CA LEU A 335 -0.69 5.69 14.39
C LEU A 335 -0.16 7.11 14.10
N ALA A 336 -0.45 7.67 12.92
CA ALA A 336 -0.06 9.05 12.59
C ALA A 336 -0.79 10.08 13.48
N PHE A 337 -2.07 9.84 13.76
CA PHE A 337 -2.91 10.75 14.57
C PHE A 337 -2.50 10.76 16.05
N LEU A 338 -2.13 9.60 16.58
CA LEU A 338 -1.51 9.49 17.90
C LEU A 338 -0.15 10.22 17.93
N GLY A 339 0.62 10.15 16.84
CA GLY A 339 1.84 10.92 16.66
C GLY A 339 1.59 12.44 16.70
N PHE A 340 0.58 12.93 15.99
CA PHE A 340 0.17 14.33 16.06
C PHE A 340 -0.22 14.75 17.46
N ALA A 341 -1.02 13.96 18.17
CA ALA A 341 -1.38 14.23 19.56
C ALA A 341 -0.14 14.30 20.46
N GLY A 342 0.77 13.34 20.35
CA GLY A 342 2.03 13.33 21.08
C GLY A 342 2.89 14.57 20.82
N LEU A 343 3.04 14.97 19.55
CA LEU A 343 3.85 16.13 19.18
C LEU A 343 3.21 17.45 19.64
N SER A 344 1.90 17.58 19.43
CA SER A 344 1.11 18.77 19.78
C SER A 344 1.00 18.95 21.29
N LEU A 345 1.06 17.88 22.08
CA LEU A 345 0.82 17.94 23.54
C LEU A 345 2.12 17.77 24.34
N ALA A 346 3.27 17.62 23.65
CA ALA A 346 4.59 17.54 24.28
C ALA A 346 4.86 18.77 25.16
N GLY A 347 5.11 18.51 26.45
CA GLY A 347 5.35 19.52 27.48
C GLY A 347 4.11 19.99 28.24
N ASP A 348 2.89 19.77 27.71
CA ASP A 348 1.62 20.04 28.40
C ASP A 348 1.07 18.77 29.08
N LEU A 349 1.28 17.58 28.50
CA LEU A 349 0.86 16.30 29.06
C LEU A 349 2.03 15.31 29.16
N PRO A 350 2.29 14.71 30.34
CA PRO A 350 3.30 13.67 30.48
C PRO A 350 3.03 12.42 29.62
N ASP A 351 1.76 12.12 29.33
CA ASP A 351 1.36 10.98 28.50
C ASP A 351 1.85 11.13 27.04
N ALA A 352 2.08 12.36 26.57
CA ALA A 352 2.54 12.64 25.21
C ALA A 352 3.87 11.96 24.86
N GLU A 353 4.78 11.84 25.83
CA GLU A 353 6.07 11.15 25.64
C GLU A 353 5.86 9.67 25.33
N LYS A 354 4.91 9.02 26.02
CA LYS A 354 4.61 7.59 25.83
C LYS A 354 4.01 7.34 24.45
N TRP A 355 3.14 8.23 23.99
CA TRP A 355 2.54 8.15 22.66
C TRP A 355 3.60 8.30 21.57
N LEU A 356 4.44 9.33 21.66
CA LEU A 356 5.53 9.56 20.69
C LEU A 356 6.53 8.41 20.67
N ASP A 357 6.98 7.92 21.83
CA ASP A 357 7.90 6.78 21.89
C ASP A 357 7.33 5.54 21.18
N TYR A 358 6.08 5.18 21.47
CA TYR A 358 5.44 4.03 20.83
C TYR A 358 5.32 4.21 19.31
N VAL A 359 4.88 5.40 18.88
CA VAL A 359 4.72 5.76 17.46
C VAL A 359 6.04 5.67 16.72
N LEU A 360 7.11 6.27 17.26
CA LEU A 360 8.44 6.27 16.62
C LEU A 360 9.02 4.85 16.54
N ARG A 361 8.85 4.02 17.58
CA ARG A 361 9.27 2.61 17.52
C ARG A 361 8.56 1.85 16.39
N CYS A 362 7.27 2.09 16.17
CA CYS A 362 6.54 1.51 15.04
C CYS A 362 7.11 1.99 13.69
N TYR A 363 7.33 3.30 13.50
CA TYR A 363 7.92 3.83 12.27
C TYR A 363 9.33 3.30 11.98
N LEU A 364 10.13 3.08 13.02
CA LEU A 364 11.48 2.56 12.88
C LEU A 364 11.52 1.04 12.65
N THR A 365 10.43 0.32 12.92
CA THR A 365 10.35 -1.15 12.75
C THR A 365 9.20 -1.55 11.84
N SER A 366 8.03 -1.84 12.41
CA SER A 366 6.94 -2.58 11.78
C SER A 366 6.09 -1.79 10.78
N TYR A 367 6.19 -0.47 10.72
CA TYR A 367 5.61 0.32 9.64
C TYR A 367 6.61 0.43 8.48
N PRO A 368 6.21 0.31 7.21
CA PRO A 368 4.84 0.09 6.73
C PRO A 368 4.37 -1.36 6.91
N THR A 369 3.07 -1.53 7.14
CA THR A 369 2.42 -2.87 7.16
C THR A 369 2.29 -3.46 5.75
N TRP A 370 1.93 -2.62 4.79
CA TRP A 370 1.45 -3.03 3.47
C TRP A 370 2.50 -2.88 2.37
N GLY A 371 3.78 -2.80 2.74
CA GLY A 371 4.90 -2.63 1.82
C GLY A 371 6.23 -2.78 2.53
N SER A 372 7.32 -2.43 1.84
CA SER A 372 8.67 -2.39 2.40
C SER A 372 9.55 -1.41 1.61
N ASP A 373 10.87 -1.51 1.77
CA ASP A 373 11.86 -0.62 1.18
C ASP A 373 11.69 -0.30 -0.32
N PRO A 374 11.24 -1.23 -1.20
CA PRO A 374 11.00 -0.91 -2.61
C PRO A 374 9.95 0.19 -2.86
N GLY A 375 9.10 0.48 -1.88
CA GLY A 375 8.12 1.57 -1.92
C GLY A 375 6.72 1.15 -2.35
N GLY A 376 6.40 -0.15 -2.44
CA GLY A 376 5.07 -0.62 -2.83
C GLY A 376 4.00 -0.42 -1.74
N TRP A 377 2.73 -0.45 -2.13
CA TRP A 377 1.60 -0.51 -1.20
C TRP A 377 0.53 -1.50 -1.68
N ALA A 378 0.41 -2.63 -0.98
CA ALA A 378 -0.36 -3.80 -1.42
C ALA A 378 -1.88 -3.57 -1.49
N GLN A 379 -2.39 -2.54 -0.80
CA GLN A 379 -3.81 -2.21 -0.77
C GLN A 379 -4.29 -1.34 -1.94
N GLY A 380 -3.40 -1.07 -2.90
CA GLY A 380 -3.76 -0.29 -4.08
C GLY A 380 -3.57 1.21 -3.92
N LEU A 381 -3.68 1.92 -5.05
CA LEU A 381 -3.30 3.33 -5.17
C LEU A 381 -4.27 4.28 -4.45
N SER A 382 -5.57 3.97 -4.41
CA SER A 382 -6.54 4.78 -3.67
C SER A 382 -6.24 4.78 -2.17
N TYR A 383 -6.01 3.60 -1.59
CA TYR A 383 -5.66 3.48 -0.17
C TYR A 383 -4.25 3.99 0.11
N TRP A 384 -3.30 3.77 -0.79
CA TRP A 384 -1.97 4.37 -0.72
C TRP A 384 -2.03 5.90 -0.62
N ALA A 385 -2.74 6.57 -1.54
CA ALA A 385 -2.83 8.02 -1.58
C ALA A 385 -3.38 8.61 -0.28
N ALA A 386 -4.43 8.00 0.27
CA ALA A 386 -5.01 8.43 1.55
C ALA A 386 -4.09 8.13 2.74
N TYR A 387 -3.67 6.86 2.89
CA TYR A 387 -2.93 6.40 4.06
C TYR A 387 -1.54 7.00 4.13
N CYS A 388 -0.75 6.81 3.08
CA CYS A 388 0.59 7.41 3.00
C CYS A 388 0.50 8.94 3.04
N GLY A 389 -0.59 9.55 2.55
CA GLY A 389 -0.92 10.97 2.76
C GLY A 389 -0.96 11.40 4.23
N TRP A 390 -1.76 10.73 5.06
CA TRP A 390 -1.83 11.03 6.50
C TRP A 390 -0.49 10.79 7.22
N HIS A 391 0.22 9.72 6.85
CA HIS A 391 1.55 9.47 7.40
C HIS A 391 2.56 10.54 6.97
N ALA A 392 2.57 10.96 5.70
CA ALA A 392 3.42 12.04 5.19
C ALA A 392 3.15 13.37 5.91
N ASN A 393 1.88 13.68 6.22
CA ASN A 393 1.54 14.85 7.04
C ASN A 393 2.20 14.78 8.42
N PHE A 394 2.16 13.63 9.11
CA PHE A 394 2.84 13.47 10.40
C PHE A 394 4.36 13.57 10.26
N LEU A 395 4.93 12.97 9.22
CA LEU A 395 6.37 13.04 8.91
C LEU A 395 6.83 14.49 8.72
N ASP A 396 6.07 15.27 7.96
CA ASP A 396 6.32 16.70 7.77
C ASP A 396 6.29 17.46 9.10
N ALA A 397 5.26 17.23 9.91
CA ALA A 397 5.13 17.87 11.22
C ALA A 397 6.28 17.51 12.17
N LEU A 398 6.65 16.23 12.23
CA LEU A 398 7.76 15.73 13.04
C LEU A 398 9.08 16.37 12.60
N ARG A 399 9.40 16.30 11.31
CA ARG A 399 10.62 16.87 10.75
C ARG A 399 10.71 18.37 10.99
N GLN A 400 9.63 19.11 10.80
CA GLN A 400 9.61 20.56 11.00
C GLN A 400 9.74 20.96 12.47
N ALA A 401 9.15 20.18 13.39
CA ALA A 401 9.18 20.48 14.81
C ALA A 401 10.49 20.08 15.49
N THR A 402 11.14 18.99 15.04
CA THR A 402 12.26 18.36 15.77
C THR A 402 13.52 18.16 14.95
N GLY A 403 13.45 18.31 13.62
CA GLY A 403 14.53 17.93 12.71
C GLY A 403 14.65 16.42 12.46
N PHE A 404 13.89 15.57 13.17
CA PHE A 404 13.96 14.12 12.98
C PHE A 404 13.27 13.71 11.67
N ASN A 405 14.06 13.20 10.71
CA ASN A 405 13.62 13.00 9.33
C ASN A 405 13.30 11.53 9.02
N LEU A 406 12.07 11.10 9.27
CA LEU A 406 11.62 9.76 8.91
C LEU A 406 11.59 9.51 7.39
N TYR A 407 11.62 10.54 6.53
CA TYR A 407 11.73 10.34 5.08
C TYR A 407 13.03 9.67 4.65
N ASP A 408 14.05 9.59 5.52
CA ASP A 408 15.31 8.87 5.22
C ASP A 408 15.10 7.35 5.13
N LYS A 409 14.03 6.82 5.73
CA LYS A 409 13.68 5.40 5.61
C LYS A 409 13.42 5.03 4.14
N PRO A 410 13.97 3.92 3.62
CA PRO A 410 13.92 3.61 2.19
C PRO A 410 12.49 3.52 1.64
N PHE A 411 11.56 2.97 2.41
CA PHE A 411 10.14 2.96 2.05
C PHE A 411 9.66 4.36 1.63
N PHE A 412 9.81 5.39 2.46
CA PHE A 412 9.31 6.73 2.16
C PHE A 412 10.07 7.40 1.01
N ARG A 413 11.39 7.14 0.85
CA ARG A 413 12.14 7.63 -0.31
C ARG A 413 11.63 7.05 -1.63
N ASN A 414 11.24 5.79 -1.62
CA ASN A 414 10.86 5.06 -2.83
C ASN A 414 9.35 5.06 -3.09
N ASN A 415 8.52 5.35 -2.09
CA ASN A 415 7.07 5.15 -2.15
C ASN A 415 6.37 6.07 -3.16
N GLY A 416 6.89 7.28 -3.42
CA GLY A 416 6.38 8.15 -4.48
C GLY A 416 6.46 7.53 -5.88
N TYR A 417 7.46 6.67 -6.13
CA TYR A 417 7.61 5.98 -7.43
C TYR A 417 6.55 4.89 -7.66
N PHE A 418 5.78 4.52 -6.63
CA PHE A 418 4.65 3.61 -6.81
C PHE A 418 3.61 4.22 -7.76
N ALA A 419 3.22 5.48 -7.56
CA ALA A 419 2.34 6.19 -8.50
C ALA A 419 2.98 6.38 -9.88
N VAL A 420 4.26 6.75 -9.96
CA VAL A 420 4.95 6.95 -11.25
C VAL A 420 4.83 5.72 -12.16
N LEU A 421 4.96 4.51 -11.58
CA LEU A 421 5.01 3.26 -12.33
C LEU A 421 3.66 2.54 -12.46
N PHE A 422 2.74 2.73 -11.52
CA PHE A 422 1.47 1.98 -11.50
C PHE A 422 0.25 2.87 -11.76
N HIS A 423 0.42 4.19 -11.70
CA HIS A 423 -0.62 5.20 -11.92
C HIS A 423 -0.04 6.47 -12.58
N PRO A 424 0.53 6.36 -13.79
CA PRO A 424 1.07 7.54 -14.48
C PRO A 424 -0.03 8.60 -14.62
N PRO A 425 0.32 9.91 -14.71
CA PRO A 425 -0.63 11.00 -14.54
C PRO A 425 -1.71 11.04 -15.64
N TYR A 426 -1.46 10.36 -16.76
CA TYR A 426 -2.37 10.19 -17.90
C TYR A 426 -3.22 8.92 -17.84
N ALA A 427 -3.09 8.09 -16.80
CA ALA A 427 -3.95 6.93 -16.60
C ALA A 427 -5.40 7.40 -16.39
N LYS A 428 -6.33 6.92 -17.22
CA LYS A 428 -7.78 7.15 -17.00
C LYS A 428 -8.36 6.28 -15.88
N ARG A 429 -7.65 5.19 -15.59
CA ARG A 429 -7.88 4.22 -14.54
C ARG A 429 -6.62 3.36 -14.43
N GLY A 430 -6.48 2.60 -13.36
CA GLY A 430 -5.43 1.60 -13.25
C GLY A 430 -5.01 1.31 -11.83
N GLY A 431 -4.23 0.25 -11.70
CA GLY A 431 -3.84 -0.29 -10.40
C GLY A 431 -4.81 -1.33 -9.90
N PHE A 432 -4.36 -2.11 -8.93
CA PHE A 432 -5.17 -3.14 -8.27
C PHE A 432 -5.73 -2.63 -6.94
N GLY A 433 -6.70 -3.37 -6.39
CA GLY A 433 -7.32 -3.09 -5.10
C GLY A 433 -8.46 -2.07 -5.16
N ASP A 434 -9.04 -1.78 -4.00
CA ASP A 434 -10.22 -0.92 -3.87
C ASP A 434 -9.95 0.48 -4.43
N GLY A 435 -10.81 0.93 -5.36
CA GLY A 435 -10.67 2.23 -6.03
C GLY A 435 -9.77 2.22 -7.26
N GLY A 436 -9.20 1.08 -7.67
CA GLY A 436 -8.36 0.93 -8.87
C GLY A 436 -9.07 1.27 -10.19
N GLU A 437 -10.39 1.45 -10.18
CA GLU A 437 -11.15 1.98 -11.31
C GLU A 437 -11.00 3.49 -11.51
N SER A 438 -10.39 4.21 -10.57
CA SER A 438 -10.26 5.68 -10.58
C SER A 438 -8.99 6.14 -11.30
N ALA A 439 -9.03 7.32 -11.91
CA ALA A 439 -7.84 8.05 -12.37
C ALA A 439 -7.06 8.67 -11.19
N PRO A 440 -5.81 9.13 -11.40
CA PRO A 440 -5.07 9.90 -10.40
C PRO A 440 -5.85 11.11 -9.87
N ASN A 441 -5.75 11.36 -8.57
CA ASN A 441 -6.64 12.30 -7.86
C ASN A 441 -5.89 13.32 -6.98
N MET A 442 -6.63 14.18 -6.30
CA MET A 442 -6.09 15.25 -5.44
C MET A 442 -5.24 14.73 -4.27
N PRO A 443 -5.69 13.74 -3.47
CA PRO A 443 -4.85 13.13 -2.44
C PRO A 443 -3.53 12.58 -2.97
N GLU A 444 -3.55 11.90 -4.12
CA GLU A 444 -2.34 11.40 -4.77
C GLU A 444 -1.41 12.54 -5.19
N LYS A 445 -1.94 13.59 -5.82
CA LYS A 445 -1.18 14.79 -6.19
C LYS A 445 -0.46 15.41 -4.99
N LEU A 446 -1.16 15.57 -3.88
CA LEU A 446 -0.62 16.13 -2.64
C LEU A 446 0.50 15.24 -2.06
N LEU A 447 0.25 13.94 -1.97
CA LEU A 447 1.22 12.98 -1.43
C LEU A 447 2.52 12.99 -2.25
N VAL A 448 2.42 12.91 -3.57
CA VAL A 448 3.59 12.93 -4.44
C VAL A 448 4.32 14.28 -4.36
N GLN A 449 3.60 15.40 -4.26
CA GLN A 449 4.22 16.72 -4.05
C GLN A 449 5.04 16.77 -2.77
N LYS A 450 4.50 16.20 -1.68
CA LYS A 450 5.19 16.13 -0.38
C LYS A 450 6.44 15.28 -0.46
N TYR A 451 6.37 14.12 -1.13
CA TYR A 451 7.57 13.32 -1.36
C TYR A 451 8.59 14.08 -2.19
N ALA A 452 8.19 14.70 -3.30
CA ALA A 452 9.08 15.50 -4.14
C ALA A 452 9.81 16.60 -3.35
N ALA A 453 9.07 17.34 -2.51
CA ALA A 453 9.63 18.37 -1.65
C ALA A 453 10.54 17.78 -0.55
N ALA A 454 10.18 16.64 0.03
CA ALA A 454 10.96 16.02 1.09
C ALA A 454 12.27 15.40 0.59
N THR A 455 12.27 14.80 -0.59
CA THR A 455 13.43 14.09 -1.18
C THR A 455 14.18 14.91 -2.23
N HIS A 456 13.70 16.12 -2.55
CA HIS A 456 14.22 16.97 -3.65
C HIS A 456 14.24 16.22 -4.99
N ASP A 457 13.18 15.47 -5.28
CA ASP A 457 13.10 14.60 -6.45
C ASP A 457 12.32 15.26 -7.61
N PRO A 458 12.98 15.57 -8.74
CA PRO A 458 12.35 16.27 -9.85
C PRO A 458 11.36 15.39 -10.63
N VAL A 459 11.49 14.06 -10.58
CA VAL A 459 10.55 13.14 -11.24
C VAL A 459 9.24 13.07 -10.46
N LEU A 460 9.31 13.02 -9.13
CA LEU A 460 8.11 13.10 -8.31
C LEU A 460 7.42 14.46 -8.46
N LEU A 461 8.17 15.55 -8.60
CA LEU A 461 7.57 16.86 -8.89
C LEU A 461 6.84 16.84 -10.23
N TRP A 462 7.46 16.30 -11.29
CA TRP A 462 6.82 16.12 -12.59
C TRP A 462 5.52 15.31 -12.48
N GLN A 463 5.54 14.20 -11.75
CA GLN A 463 4.35 13.36 -11.55
C GLN A 463 3.22 14.18 -10.91
N SER A 464 3.49 14.88 -9.82
CA SER A 464 2.49 15.69 -9.11
C SER A 464 1.91 16.81 -9.99
N GLU A 465 2.77 17.54 -10.70
CA GLU A 465 2.35 18.65 -11.56
C GLU A 465 1.52 18.20 -12.77
N ASN A 466 1.78 16.99 -13.29
CA ASN A 466 1.05 16.44 -14.42
C ASN A 466 -0.24 15.72 -14.02
N ILE A 467 -0.48 15.43 -12.74
CA ILE A 467 -1.80 14.97 -12.29
C ILE A 467 -2.81 16.10 -12.46
N GLN A 468 -3.83 15.82 -13.28
CA GLN A 468 -4.98 16.67 -13.53
C GLN A 468 -6.23 16.01 -12.92
N PRO A 469 -6.55 16.29 -11.64
CA PRO A 469 -7.73 15.73 -11.00
C PRO A 469 -8.99 16.10 -11.78
N SER A 470 -9.95 15.16 -11.86
CA SER A 470 -11.21 15.42 -12.54
C SER A 470 -11.95 16.61 -11.92
N GLU A 471 -12.68 17.34 -12.76
CA GLU A 471 -13.50 18.47 -12.31
C GLU A 471 -14.48 18.05 -11.20
N ALA A 472 -14.97 16.80 -11.22
CA ALA A 472 -15.82 16.27 -10.15
C ALA A 472 -15.10 16.20 -8.80
N ILE A 473 -13.80 15.87 -8.76
CA ILE A 473 -12.99 15.83 -7.54
C ILE A 473 -12.63 17.26 -7.10
N SER A 474 -12.30 18.16 -8.03
CA SER A 474 -12.09 19.58 -7.70
C SER A 474 -13.37 20.23 -7.18
N ALA A 475 -14.51 19.92 -7.79
CA ALA A 475 -15.83 20.27 -7.28
C ALA A 475 -16.04 19.65 -5.90
N ARG A 476 -15.47 18.46 -5.60
CA ARG A 476 -15.49 17.85 -4.26
C ARG A 476 -14.67 18.55 -3.19
N LEU A 477 -13.84 19.52 -3.54
CA LEU A 477 -13.21 20.41 -2.58
C LEU A 477 -13.95 21.75 -2.48
N GLN A 478 -14.66 22.14 -3.55
CA GLN A 478 -15.45 23.36 -3.58
C GLN A 478 -16.80 23.19 -2.86
N VAL A 479 -17.18 24.20 -2.07
CA VAL A 479 -18.56 24.38 -1.62
C VAL A 479 -19.32 25.14 -2.70
N LEU A 480 -20.39 24.51 -3.22
CA LEU A 480 -21.34 25.19 -4.10
C LEU A 480 -22.23 26.13 -3.27
N PRO A 481 -22.49 27.37 -3.71
CA PRO A 481 -23.36 28.30 -2.99
C PRO A 481 -24.73 27.68 -2.67
N GLY A 482 -25.11 27.67 -1.39
CA GLY A 482 -26.39 27.15 -0.91
C GLY A 482 -26.49 25.62 -0.76
N GLN A 483 -25.42 24.86 -1.01
CA GLN A 483 -25.39 23.43 -0.73
C GLN A 483 -24.57 23.15 0.55
N LYS A 484 -25.17 22.41 1.49
CA LYS A 484 -24.42 21.84 2.62
C LYS A 484 -23.62 20.67 2.10
N ASP A 485 -22.36 20.94 1.82
CA ASP A 485 -21.46 19.90 1.37
C ASP A 485 -20.58 19.45 2.51
N TRP A 486 -20.70 18.17 2.85
CA TRP A 486 -19.95 17.57 3.95
C TRP A 486 -18.48 17.36 3.58
N LYS A 487 -17.88 18.13 2.68
CA LYS A 487 -16.54 17.93 2.07
C LYS A 487 -15.37 18.12 3.01
N GLU A 488 -15.64 18.33 4.29
CA GLU A 488 -14.66 18.41 5.36
C GLU A 488 -14.18 17.03 5.87
N TRP A 489 -14.45 15.98 5.09
CA TRP A 489 -13.95 14.62 5.38
C TRP A 489 -12.43 14.60 5.43
N PHE A 490 -11.80 15.53 4.71
CA PHE A 490 -10.38 15.72 4.62
C PHE A 490 -10.03 17.22 4.76
N MET A 491 -8.73 17.50 4.92
CA MET A 491 -8.17 18.86 5.08
C MET A 491 -7.14 19.14 3.98
N GLU A 492 -7.38 18.71 2.73
CA GLU A 492 -6.42 18.93 1.64
C GLU A 492 -6.20 20.42 1.38
N ASP A 493 -7.24 21.26 1.45
CA ASP A 493 -7.13 22.71 1.32
C ASP A 493 -6.07 23.28 2.27
N VAL A 494 -6.19 22.96 3.57
CA VAL A 494 -5.22 23.32 4.59
C VAL A 494 -3.86 22.68 4.31
N ALA A 495 -3.82 21.39 3.95
CA ALA A 495 -2.58 20.65 3.75
C ALA A 495 -1.78 21.17 2.53
N PHE A 496 -2.43 21.62 1.46
CA PHE A 496 -1.79 22.26 0.31
C PHE A 496 -1.24 23.65 0.70
N ASP A 497 -2.04 24.47 1.38
CA ASP A 497 -1.65 25.84 1.75
C ASP A 497 -0.45 25.86 2.72
N ILE A 498 -0.35 24.89 3.64
CA ILE A 498 0.78 24.80 4.58
C ILE A 498 2.00 24.09 4.00
N SER A 499 1.86 23.37 2.88
CA SER A 499 2.97 22.71 2.19
C SER A 499 3.72 23.68 1.26
N SER A 500 4.91 23.29 0.83
CA SER A 500 5.69 24.04 -0.15
C SER A 500 6.65 23.15 -0.92
N VAL A 501 6.87 23.49 -2.19
CA VAL A 501 7.95 22.91 -3.01
C VAL A 501 9.14 23.86 -2.98
N PRO A 502 10.39 23.36 -2.84
CA PRO A 502 11.59 24.18 -2.97
C PRO A 502 11.61 24.94 -4.30
N ALA A 503 11.91 26.24 -4.26
CA ALA A 503 11.83 27.11 -5.46
C ALA A 503 12.86 26.75 -6.56
N ASP A 504 13.92 26.03 -6.18
CA ASP A 504 14.97 25.54 -7.07
C ASP A 504 14.70 24.14 -7.63
N LEU A 505 13.65 23.45 -7.16
CA LEU A 505 13.27 22.14 -7.69
C LEU A 505 12.45 22.31 -8.98
N THR A 506 12.96 21.79 -10.09
CA THR A 506 12.31 21.84 -11.41
C THR A 506 11.85 20.43 -11.82
N PRO A 507 10.63 20.25 -12.34
CA PRO A 507 10.13 18.94 -12.76
C PRO A 507 10.96 18.32 -13.88
N SER A 508 11.17 17.00 -13.84
CA SER A 508 11.82 16.21 -14.90
C SER A 508 10.97 15.01 -15.31
N SER A 509 10.81 14.78 -16.61
CA SER A 509 10.09 13.62 -17.14
C SER A 509 10.69 12.29 -16.67
N PRO A 510 9.87 11.25 -16.40
CA PRO A 510 10.32 9.91 -16.01
C PRO A 510 10.83 9.08 -17.21
N ALA A 511 10.89 9.62 -18.43
CA ALA A 511 11.29 8.88 -19.63
C ALA A 511 12.71 8.27 -19.56
N GLY A 512 13.57 8.74 -18.64
CA GLY A 512 14.89 8.18 -18.38
C GLY A 512 14.92 6.99 -17.40
N LEU A 513 13.79 6.68 -16.74
CA LEU A 513 13.69 5.54 -15.84
C LEU A 513 13.55 4.23 -16.60
N PRO A 514 13.92 3.08 -16.00
CA PRO A 514 13.57 1.78 -16.54
C PRO A 514 12.05 1.66 -16.72
N GLY A 515 11.60 1.33 -17.93
CA GLY A 515 10.19 1.14 -18.24
C GLY A 515 9.56 -0.06 -17.50
N SER A 516 10.36 -0.97 -16.96
CA SER A 516 9.87 -2.12 -16.21
C SER A 516 10.47 -2.18 -14.81
N LYS A 517 9.62 -2.46 -13.82
CA LYS A 517 10.03 -2.61 -12.42
C LYS A 517 9.19 -3.66 -11.70
N TRP A 518 9.85 -4.51 -10.92
CA TRP A 518 9.22 -5.40 -9.95
C TRP A 518 9.34 -4.81 -8.54
N LEU A 519 8.23 -4.78 -7.82
CA LEU A 519 8.15 -4.48 -6.39
C LEU A 519 7.98 -5.81 -5.62
N PRO A 520 9.07 -6.42 -5.12
CA PRO A 520 9.04 -7.77 -4.53
C PRO A 520 8.30 -7.84 -3.19
N ASP A 521 8.24 -6.73 -2.46
CA ASP A 521 7.51 -6.60 -1.19
C ASP A 521 6.02 -6.82 -1.36
N ILE A 522 5.44 -6.33 -2.46
CA ILE A 522 4.00 -6.46 -2.74
C ILE A 522 3.67 -7.43 -3.88
N GLY A 523 4.67 -7.90 -4.64
CA GLY A 523 4.48 -8.86 -5.74
C GLY A 523 3.83 -8.23 -6.98
N TRP A 524 4.19 -6.99 -7.31
CA TRP A 524 3.63 -6.26 -8.45
C TRP A 524 4.71 -5.93 -9.47
N VAL A 525 4.36 -5.99 -10.75
CA VAL A 525 5.26 -5.65 -11.86
C VAL A 525 4.59 -4.62 -12.76
N ALA A 526 5.29 -3.52 -13.02
CA ALA A 526 4.94 -2.54 -14.04
C ALA A 526 5.85 -2.70 -15.26
N MET A 527 5.29 -2.50 -16.45
CA MET A 527 5.97 -2.63 -17.74
C MET A 527 5.45 -1.54 -18.68
N HIS A 528 6.32 -0.64 -19.14
CA HIS A 528 6.01 0.52 -20.00
C HIS A 528 6.87 0.53 -21.25
N SER A 529 6.29 0.94 -22.38
CA SER A 529 7.03 1.19 -23.62
C SER A 529 7.59 2.61 -23.70
N ALA A 530 6.89 3.58 -23.11
CA ALA A 530 7.25 5.00 -23.16
C ALA A 530 6.76 5.75 -21.91
N LEU A 531 7.25 5.33 -20.73
CA LEU A 531 6.88 5.93 -19.44
C LEU A 531 7.02 7.46 -19.47
N GLY A 532 5.92 8.17 -19.19
CA GLY A 532 5.87 9.63 -19.19
C GLY A 532 5.35 10.26 -20.48
N ASP A 533 5.06 9.47 -21.53
CA ASP A 533 4.52 9.94 -22.81
C ASP A 533 3.18 9.23 -23.11
N ALA A 534 2.07 9.85 -22.67
CA ALA A 534 0.72 9.30 -22.79
C ALA A 534 0.36 8.84 -24.20
N ASP A 535 0.84 9.58 -25.21
CA ASP A 535 0.48 9.32 -26.60
C ASP A 535 1.16 8.05 -27.09
N LYS A 536 2.37 7.72 -26.62
CA LYS A 536 3.17 6.58 -27.09
C LYS A 536 3.15 5.37 -26.17
N ASP A 537 2.82 5.58 -24.89
CA ASP A 537 2.97 4.53 -23.90
C ASP A 537 1.94 3.40 -24.08
N VAL A 538 2.47 2.19 -24.12
CA VAL A 538 1.74 0.95 -23.92
C VAL A 538 2.27 0.39 -22.62
N TRP A 539 1.38 0.14 -21.67
CA TRP A 539 1.79 -0.32 -20.36
C TRP A 539 0.90 -1.40 -19.80
N ALA A 540 1.54 -2.34 -19.13
CA ALA A 540 0.92 -3.50 -18.52
C ALA A 540 1.31 -3.61 -17.05
N LEU A 541 0.34 -4.00 -16.23
CA LEU A 541 0.54 -4.31 -14.82
C LEU A 541 0.31 -5.80 -14.60
N PHE A 542 1.04 -6.39 -13.65
CA PHE A 542 0.87 -7.78 -13.25
C PHE A 542 0.99 -7.92 -11.74
N LYS A 543 0.10 -8.69 -11.12
CA LYS A 543 0.07 -8.92 -9.66
C LYS A 543 0.10 -10.40 -9.33
N SER A 544 0.97 -10.80 -8.41
CA SER A 544 0.92 -12.09 -7.73
C SER A 544 1.56 -11.90 -6.35
N SER A 545 0.72 -11.75 -5.33
CA SER A 545 1.08 -11.08 -4.08
C SER A 545 0.97 -11.97 -2.86
N ARG A 546 1.95 -11.87 -1.95
CA ARG A 546 1.93 -12.52 -0.64
C ARG A 546 0.81 -12.00 0.28
N TYR A 547 0.22 -10.85 -0.03
CA TYR A 547 -0.90 -10.29 0.71
C TYR A 547 -2.24 -10.94 0.34
N GLY A 548 -2.23 -11.80 -0.70
CA GLY A 548 -3.41 -12.44 -1.24
C GLY A 548 -4.48 -11.41 -1.62
N SER A 549 -5.67 -11.63 -1.08
CA SER A 549 -6.87 -10.83 -1.30
C SER A 549 -7.33 -10.14 -0.02
N PHE A 550 -6.46 -10.03 0.99
CA PHE A 550 -6.83 -9.53 2.30
C PHE A 550 -7.05 -8.02 2.28
N SER A 551 -7.98 -7.55 3.11
CA SER A 551 -8.23 -6.13 3.31
C SER A 551 -8.69 -5.44 2.02
N HIS A 552 -7.95 -4.48 1.46
CA HIS A 552 -8.31 -3.77 0.23
C HIS A 552 -7.65 -4.36 -1.04
N SER A 553 -6.92 -5.47 -0.91
CA SER A 553 -6.53 -6.30 -2.04
C SER A 553 -7.68 -7.19 -2.52
N HIS A 554 -7.65 -7.59 -3.79
CA HIS A 554 -8.68 -8.42 -4.41
C HIS A 554 -8.18 -9.86 -4.62
N ALA A 555 -9.09 -10.75 -5.00
CA ALA A 555 -8.80 -12.14 -5.36
C ALA A 555 -8.29 -12.20 -6.81
N ASP A 556 -7.19 -11.49 -7.06
CA ASP A 556 -6.63 -11.13 -8.36
C ASP A 556 -5.17 -11.58 -8.52
N GLN A 557 -4.77 -12.70 -7.91
CA GLN A 557 -3.44 -13.23 -8.16
C GLN A 557 -3.30 -13.67 -9.62
N ASN A 558 -2.11 -13.49 -10.16
CA ASN A 558 -1.82 -13.63 -11.58
C ASN A 558 -2.73 -12.77 -12.51
N SER A 559 -3.48 -11.78 -12.02
CA SER A 559 -4.20 -10.84 -12.89
C SER A 559 -3.22 -9.88 -13.58
N PHE A 560 -3.61 -9.40 -14.76
CA PHE A 560 -2.90 -8.36 -15.49
C PHE A 560 -3.86 -7.28 -16.01
N GLN A 561 -3.33 -6.08 -16.25
CA GLN A 561 -4.04 -4.99 -16.91
C GLN A 561 -3.22 -4.52 -18.12
N LEU A 562 -3.89 -3.96 -19.14
CA LEU A 562 -3.24 -3.43 -20.33
C LEU A 562 -3.88 -2.11 -20.77
N ASN A 563 -3.03 -1.10 -20.91
CA ASN A 563 -3.38 0.23 -21.38
C ASN A 563 -2.50 0.57 -22.60
N ALA A 564 -3.03 1.35 -23.53
CA ALA A 564 -2.27 1.82 -24.68
C ALA A 564 -2.73 3.20 -25.13
N TYR A 565 -1.78 4.07 -25.46
CA TYR A 565 -2.05 5.35 -26.11
C TYR A 565 -3.07 6.20 -25.33
N GLY A 566 -2.94 6.24 -24.01
CA GLY A 566 -3.83 6.96 -23.10
C GLY A 566 -5.21 6.32 -22.85
N GLU A 567 -5.45 5.08 -23.31
CA GLU A 567 -6.74 4.39 -23.18
C GLU A 567 -6.61 3.04 -22.45
N PRO A 568 -7.55 2.72 -21.53
CA PRO A 568 -7.61 1.41 -20.89
C PRO A 568 -8.26 0.37 -21.79
N LEU A 569 -7.54 -0.72 -22.10
CA LEU A 569 -8.00 -1.76 -23.01
C LEU A 569 -8.46 -3.01 -22.23
N LEU A 570 -7.59 -3.55 -21.38
CA LEU A 570 -7.90 -4.65 -20.47
C LEU A 570 -7.83 -4.15 -19.04
N ILE A 571 -8.95 -4.21 -18.34
CA ILE A 571 -9.17 -3.60 -17.02
C ILE A 571 -9.38 -4.67 -15.95
N ASP A 572 -9.18 -4.33 -14.69
CA ASP A 572 -9.95 -4.98 -13.62
C ASP A 572 -11.34 -4.33 -13.56
N SER A 573 -12.38 -5.16 -13.49
CA SER A 573 -13.76 -4.72 -13.65
C SER A 573 -14.50 -4.53 -12.31
N GLY A 574 -15.63 -3.83 -12.38
CA GLY A 574 -16.43 -3.44 -11.22
C GLY A 574 -16.16 -2.01 -10.76
N TYR A 575 -16.84 -1.65 -9.68
CA TYR A 575 -16.76 -0.36 -9.00
C TYR A 575 -16.61 -0.59 -7.49
N TYR A 576 -16.14 0.41 -6.75
CA TYR A 576 -16.00 0.32 -5.29
C TYR A 576 -16.99 1.24 -4.54
N PRO A 577 -18.28 0.85 -4.34
CA PRO A 577 -19.24 1.66 -3.59
C PRO A 577 -18.77 1.94 -2.16
N TRP A 578 -18.62 0.89 -1.37
CA TRP A 578 -18.08 0.89 -0.01
C TRP A 578 -17.61 -0.53 0.38
N PHE A 579 -16.78 -0.61 1.43
CA PHE A 579 -16.15 -1.84 1.87
C PHE A 579 -17.15 -2.89 2.36
N SER A 580 -17.16 -4.06 1.73
CA SER A 580 -18.14 -5.15 1.94
C SER A 580 -19.56 -4.88 1.43
N SER A 581 -19.74 -3.90 0.53
CA SER A 581 -21.01 -3.77 -0.21
C SER A 581 -21.33 -5.02 -1.05
N PRO A 582 -22.61 -5.29 -1.35
CA PRO A 582 -22.99 -6.41 -2.19
C PRO A 582 -22.29 -6.46 -3.55
N HIS A 583 -22.17 -5.34 -4.29
CA HIS A 583 -21.38 -5.33 -5.53
C HIS A 583 -19.90 -5.65 -5.28
N HIS A 584 -19.33 -5.12 -4.19
CA HIS A 584 -17.92 -5.32 -3.87
C HIS A 584 -17.58 -6.78 -3.55
N ASN A 585 -18.34 -7.40 -2.66
CA ASN A 585 -18.11 -8.79 -2.25
C ASN A 585 -18.51 -9.77 -3.34
N LEU A 586 -19.54 -9.50 -4.14
CA LEU A 586 -20.04 -10.45 -5.14
C LEU A 586 -19.40 -10.26 -6.52
N TRP A 587 -18.73 -9.13 -6.76
CA TRP A 587 -18.09 -8.84 -8.04
C TRP A 587 -16.66 -8.32 -7.89
N SER A 588 -16.48 -7.05 -7.52
CA SER A 588 -15.21 -6.34 -7.78
C SER A 588 -13.98 -6.97 -7.12
N ARG A 589 -14.15 -7.73 -6.03
CA ARG A 589 -13.06 -8.40 -5.32
C ARG A 589 -12.83 -9.85 -5.70
N GLN A 590 -13.68 -10.40 -6.56
CA GLN A 590 -13.69 -11.81 -6.91
C GLN A 590 -12.87 -12.02 -8.19
N THR A 591 -12.23 -13.18 -8.33
CA THR A 591 -11.41 -13.52 -9.52
C THR A 591 -12.15 -13.35 -10.84
N TRP A 592 -13.48 -13.52 -10.85
CA TRP A 592 -14.29 -13.32 -12.04
C TRP A 592 -14.47 -11.85 -12.46
N ALA A 593 -13.97 -10.89 -11.70
CA ALA A 593 -13.87 -9.49 -12.11
C ALA A 593 -12.52 -9.13 -12.74
N HIS A 594 -11.56 -10.06 -12.76
CA HIS A 594 -10.16 -9.84 -13.10
C HIS A 594 -9.71 -10.63 -14.32
N ASN A 595 -8.67 -10.17 -15.02
CA ASN A 595 -8.10 -10.85 -16.20
C ASN A 595 -7.29 -12.08 -15.78
N ALA A 596 -7.95 -13.08 -15.19
CA ALA A 596 -7.39 -14.28 -14.57
C ALA A 596 -8.07 -15.55 -15.13
N ILE A 597 -7.78 -16.71 -14.54
CA ILE A 597 -8.41 -17.99 -14.90
C ILE A 597 -9.36 -18.44 -13.79
N LEU A 598 -10.53 -18.98 -14.16
CA LEU A 598 -11.43 -19.68 -13.24
C LEU A 598 -11.36 -21.19 -13.49
N VAL A 599 -11.60 -21.98 -12.44
CA VAL A 599 -11.66 -23.44 -12.48
C VAL A 599 -13.09 -23.87 -12.16
N ASN A 600 -13.82 -24.46 -13.11
CA ASN A 600 -15.26 -24.72 -13.01
C ASN A 600 -16.09 -23.46 -12.65
N GLY A 601 -15.69 -22.30 -13.17
CA GLY A 601 -16.29 -21.01 -12.80
C GLY A 601 -15.95 -20.52 -11.39
N TRP A 602 -15.14 -21.27 -10.61
CA TRP A 602 -14.66 -20.90 -9.28
C TRP A 602 -13.32 -20.16 -9.34
N GLY A 603 -13.16 -19.16 -8.47
CA GLY A 603 -11.98 -18.31 -8.38
C GLY A 603 -11.11 -18.55 -7.14
N GLU A 604 -10.21 -17.61 -6.89
CA GLU A 604 -9.45 -17.50 -5.65
C GLU A 604 -10.36 -17.04 -4.49
N ALA A 605 -9.97 -17.35 -3.26
CA ALA A 605 -10.70 -16.83 -2.10
C ALA A 605 -10.46 -15.33 -1.93
N SER A 606 -11.53 -14.59 -1.61
CA SER A 606 -11.47 -13.20 -1.18
C SER A 606 -11.16 -13.07 0.32
N GLN A 607 -10.72 -11.88 0.78
CA GLN A 607 -10.44 -11.57 2.19
C GLN A 607 -9.44 -12.48 2.92
N SER A 608 -8.51 -13.13 2.23
CA SER A 608 -7.50 -14.01 2.84
C SER A 608 -6.07 -13.64 2.44
N MET A 609 -5.15 -13.64 3.42
CA MET A 609 -3.71 -13.53 3.13
C MET A 609 -3.11 -14.88 2.75
N GLU A 610 -3.76 -15.96 3.15
CA GLU A 610 -3.42 -17.34 2.79
C GLU A 610 -3.74 -17.63 1.33
N ALA A 611 -4.70 -16.92 0.75
CA ALA A 611 -4.99 -16.91 -0.68
C ALA A 611 -3.92 -16.13 -1.48
N ALA A 612 -2.66 -16.41 -1.19
CA ALA A 612 -1.50 -15.68 -1.67
C ALA A 612 -1.01 -16.18 -3.03
N GLY A 613 -0.37 -15.27 -3.75
CA GLY A 613 0.46 -15.54 -4.90
C GLY A 613 1.91 -15.09 -4.65
N ARG A 614 2.78 -15.28 -5.63
CA ARG A 614 4.13 -14.72 -5.63
C ARG A 614 4.65 -14.56 -7.05
N ILE A 615 5.49 -13.54 -7.25
CA ILE A 615 6.36 -13.47 -8.42
C ILE A 615 7.55 -14.40 -8.18
N GLU A 616 7.68 -15.45 -8.99
CA GLU A 616 8.78 -16.42 -8.90
C GLU A 616 10.02 -15.94 -9.66
N ARG A 617 9.82 -15.23 -10.78
CA ARG A 617 10.89 -14.69 -11.61
C ARG A 617 10.51 -13.36 -12.23
N PHE A 618 11.49 -12.48 -12.34
CA PHE A 618 11.42 -11.23 -13.07
C PHE A 618 12.77 -10.98 -13.75
N SER A 619 12.74 -10.54 -15.01
CA SER A 619 13.92 -10.06 -15.73
C SER A 619 13.50 -9.00 -16.74
N ALA A 620 14.34 -7.98 -16.90
CA ALA A 620 14.19 -6.97 -17.94
C ALA A 620 15.54 -6.86 -18.66
N ASP A 621 15.54 -7.18 -19.95
CA ASP A 621 16.74 -7.12 -20.80
C ASP A 621 16.41 -6.40 -22.12
N GLY A 622 17.02 -5.23 -22.29
CA GLY A 622 16.76 -4.34 -23.41
C GLY A 622 15.29 -3.97 -23.50
N ARG A 623 14.61 -4.47 -24.55
CA ARG A 623 13.20 -4.21 -24.82
C ARG A 623 12.25 -5.30 -24.33
N LEU A 624 12.76 -6.40 -23.78
CA LEU A 624 11.93 -7.50 -23.31
C LEU A 624 11.88 -7.52 -21.79
N THR A 625 10.67 -7.59 -21.25
CA THR A 625 10.45 -7.95 -19.84
C THR A 625 9.79 -9.31 -19.76
N LEU A 626 10.35 -10.19 -18.92
CA LEU A 626 9.78 -11.48 -18.60
C LEU A 626 9.45 -11.52 -17.11
N THR A 627 8.25 -11.96 -16.76
CA THR A 627 7.85 -12.19 -15.37
C THR A 627 7.01 -13.44 -15.24
N THR A 628 7.07 -14.13 -14.11
CA THR A 628 6.27 -15.33 -13.84
C THR A 628 5.70 -15.30 -12.44
N GLY A 629 4.38 -15.48 -12.32
CA GLY A 629 3.65 -15.58 -11.07
C GLY A 629 3.09 -16.98 -10.82
N GLU A 630 2.95 -17.36 -9.55
CA GLU A 630 2.41 -18.64 -9.10
C GLU A 630 1.34 -18.38 -8.03
N ALA A 631 0.14 -18.93 -8.22
CA ALA A 631 -1.06 -18.59 -7.46
C ALA A 631 -1.89 -19.79 -6.97
N SER A 632 -1.37 -21.02 -7.00
CA SER A 632 -2.14 -22.22 -6.63
C SER A 632 -2.73 -22.15 -5.23
N ALA A 633 -2.00 -21.58 -4.28
CA ALA A 633 -2.52 -21.42 -2.92
C ALA A 633 -3.83 -20.61 -2.89
N ALA A 634 -3.97 -19.61 -3.76
CA ALA A 634 -5.13 -18.72 -3.82
C ALA A 634 -6.46 -19.43 -4.15
N TYR A 635 -6.42 -20.48 -4.97
CA TYR A 635 -7.60 -21.26 -5.36
C TYR A 635 -8.03 -22.32 -4.33
N ASN A 636 -7.13 -22.67 -3.42
CA ASN A 636 -7.32 -23.78 -2.47
C ASN A 636 -7.76 -23.29 -1.07
N VAL A 637 -8.14 -22.02 -0.95
CA VAL A 637 -8.69 -21.44 0.27
C VAL A 637 -10.23 -21.37 0.14
N PRO A 638 -11.00 -21.65 1.20
CA PRO A 638 -12.45 -21.48 1.16
C PRO A 638 -12.84 -20.01 0.95
N MET A 639 -13.96 -19.79 0.26
CA MET A 639 -14.55 -18.46 0.10
C MET A 639 -14.95 -17.86 1.46
N ASP A 640 -14.82 -16.55 1.58
CA ASP A 640 -15.20 -15.81 2.78
C ASP A 640 -16.70 -15.94 3.11
N GLN A 641 -17.00 -16.05 4.41
CA GLN A 641 -18.35 -16.33 4.90
C GLN A 641 -19.33 -15.19 4.61
N GLU A 642 -18.89 -13.93 4.70
CA GLU A 642 -19.73 -12.77 4.39
C GLU A 642 -20.14 -12.78 2.91
N THR A 643 -19.20 -13.15 2.03
CA THR A 643 -19.47 -13.32 0.59
C THR A 643 -20.50 -14.43 0.34
N ILE A 644 -20.37 -15.57 1.02
CA ILE A 644 -21.32 -16.70 0.91
C ILE A 644 -22.73 -16.26 1.36
N ASP A 645 -22.83 -15.50 2.44
CA ASP A 645 -24.11 -15.07 2.98
C ASP A 645 -24.79 -14.03 2.08
N GLN A 646 -24.03 -13.05 1.57
CA GLN A 646 -24.53 -12.09 0.58
C GLN A 646 -24.91 -12.79 -0.73
N TRP A 647 -24.20 -13.84 -1.16
CA TRP A 647 -24.58 -14.61 -2.34
C TRP A 647 -25.97 -15.23 -2.18
N LYS A 648 -26.21 -15.89 -1.04
CA LYS A 648 -27.52 -16.49 -0.73
C LYS A 648 -28.63 -15.44 -0.69
N GLU A 649 -28.33 -14.27 -0.11
CA GLU A 649 -29.30 -13.18 0.03
C GLU A 649 -29.68 -12.55 -1.31
N PHE A 650 -28.68 -12.15 -2.11
CA PHE A 650 -28.88 -11.29 -3.26
C PHE A 650 -28.97 -12.05 -4.59
N ILE A 651 -28.18 -13.12 -4.78
CA ILE A 651 -28.09 -13.83 -6.07
C ILE A 651 -29.15 -14.91 -6.16
N LYS A 652 -29.45 -15.60 -5.06
CA LYS A 652 -30.50 -16.64 -4.96
C LYS A 652 -30.32 -17.79 -5.97
N GLN A 653 -29.09 -18.01 -6.42
CA GLN A 653 -28.66 -19.17 -7.21
C GLN A 653 -27.73 -20.03 -6.37
N PRO A 654 -27.57 -21.33 -6.67
CA PRO A 654 -26.51 -22.13 -6.05
C PRO A 654 -25.16 -21.45 -6.26
N LEU A 655 -24.38 -21.34 -5.18
CA LEU A 655 -22.98 -20.94 -5.28
C LEU A 655 -22.25 -22.00 -6.13
N PRO A 656 -21.36 -21.62 -7.07
CA PRO A 656 -20.56 -22.60 -7.79
C PRO A 656 -19.83 -23.51 -6.80
N GLU A 657 -19.73 -24.81 -7.12
CA GLU A 657 -18.99 -25.72 -6.25
C GLU A 657 -17.50 -25.43 -6.37
N GLN A 658 -16.78 -25.40 -5.24
CA GLN A 658 -15.32 -25.32 -5.28
C GLN A 658 -14.81 -26.54 -6.04
N GLY A 659 -14.11 -26.27 -7.14
CA GLY A 659 -13.56 -27.31 -8.01
C GLY A 659 -12.47 -28.15 -7.34
N PRO A 660 -11.88 -29.09 -8.09
CA PRO A 660 -10.75 -29.89 -7.60
C PRO A 660 -9.59 -28.98 -7.18
N ALA A 661 -8.75 -29.50 -6.27
CA ALA A 661 -7.59 -28.75 -5.79
C ALA A 661 -6.68 -28.35 -6.96
N VAL A 662 -6.31 -27.08 -7.02
CA VAL A 662 -5.38 -26.55 -8.02
C VAL A 662 -3.96 -26.87 -7.56
N LYS A 663 -3.29 -27.78 -8.26
CA LYS A 663 -1.91 -28.19 -7.94
C LYS A 663 -0.88 -27.20 -8.50
N LEU A 664 -1.18 -26.58 -9.64
CA LEU A 664 -0.35 -25.56 -10.24
C LEU A 664 -1.20 -24.50 -10.96
N ALA A 665 -0.88 -23.23 -10.75
CA ALA A 665 -1.48 -22.07 -11.41
C ALA A 665 -0.38 -21.06 -11.70
N ARG A 666 0.36 -21.28 -12.79
CA ARG A 666 1.49 -20.46 -13.16
C ARG A 666 1.19 -19.65 -14.41
N ARG A 667 1.52 -18.36 -14.36
CA ARG A 667 1.37 -17.42 -15.45
C ARG A 667 2.69 -16.73 -15.74
N SER A 668 3.14 -16.82 -16.99
CA SER A 668 4.34 -16.13 -17.50
C SER A 668 3.94 -15.03 -18.47
N LEU A 669 4.46 -13.81 -18.28
CA LEU A 669 4.26 -12.69 -19.18
C LEU A 669 5.58 -12.38 -19.90
N ALA A 670 5.47 -12.07 -21.18
CA ALA A 670 6.51 -11.46 -21.98
C ALA A 670 6.00 -10.14 -22.55
N PHE A 671 6.65 -9.04 -22.21
CA PHE A 671 6.28 -7.70 -22.70
C PHE A 671 7.41 -7.11 -23.53
N SER A 672 7.10 -6.72 -24.77
CA SER A 672 8.00 -5.98 -25.64
C SER A 672 7.70 -4.49 -25.54
N SER A 673 8.68 -3.72 -25.09
CA SER A 673 8.66 -2.25 -25.08
C SER A 673 9.09 -1.64 -26.42
N SER A 674 8.96 -2.38 -27.53
CA SER A 674 9.26 -1.88 -28.88
C SER A 674 8.53 -0.57 -29.15
N VAL A 675 9.25 0.45 -29.64
CA VAL A 675 8.68 1.77 -29.93
C VAL A 675 7.69 1.72 -31.10
N GLU A 676 7.93 0.82 -32.06
CA GLU A 676 7.09 0.70 -33.26
C GLU A 676 5.91 -0.24 -33.05
N ARG A 677 6.14 -1.33 -32.31
CA ARG A 677 5.16 -2.40 -32.11
C ARG A 677 5.27 -3.01 -30.71
N PRO A 678 4.83 -2.30 -29.66
CA PRO A 678 4.71 -2.90 -28.34
C PRO A 678 3.72 -4.07 -28.38
N TRP A 679 3.95 -5.10 -27.56
CA TRP A 679 3.00 -6.20 -27.39
C TRP A 679 3.18 -6.88 -26.03
N LEU A 680 2.12 -7.55 -25.58
CA LEU A 680 2.12 -8.38 -24.38
C LEU A 680 1.73 -9.81 -24.76
N ALA A 681 2.51 -10.80 -24.34
CA ALA A 681 2.17 -12.20 -24.42
C ALA A 681 2.00 -12.78 -23.02
N VAL A 682 0.96 -13.60 -22.84
CA VAL A 682 0.59 -14.24 -21.57
C VAL A 682 0.51 -15.74 -21.80
N HIS A 683 1.35 -16.52 -21.14
CA HIS A 683 1.34 -17.97 -21.17
C HIS A 683 0.91 -18.53 -19.82
N ASP A 684 -0.11 -19.37 -19.81
CA ASP A 684 -0.66 -19.99 -18.62
C ASP A 684 -0.44 -21.50 -18.62
N TYR A 685 -0.11 -22.04 -17.45
CA TYR A 685 -0.03 -23.46 -17.20
C TYR A 685 -0.75 -23.81 -15.89
N PHE A 686 -1.88 -24.51 -16.04
CA PHE A 686 -2.73 -24.93 -14.94
C PHE A 686 -2.77 -26.44 -14.82
N VAL A 687 -2.74 -26.94 -13.59
CA VAL A 687 -2.89 -28.36 -13.24
C VAL A 687 -3.85 -28.49 -12.06
N THR A 688 -4.87 -29.33 -12.20
CA THR A 688 -5.84 -29.66 -11.15
C THR A 688 -5.73 -31.13 -10.75
N GLU A 689 -6.25 -31.46 -9.57
CA GLU A 689 -6.28 -32.85 -9.08
C GLU A 689 -7.17 -33.76 -9.92
N ASP A 690 -8.34 -33.25 -10.32
CA ASP A 690 -9.30 -33.93 -11.19
C ASP A 690 -9.61 -33.06 -12.42
N PRO A 691 -10.17 -33.64 -13.49
CA PRO A 691 -10.58 -32.87 -14.66
C PRO A 691 -11.57 -31.74 -14.34
N ALA A 692 -11.28 -30.53 -14.80
CA ALA A 692 -12.08 -29.34 -14.65
C ALA A 692 -12.16 -28.55 -15.95
N THR A 693 -13.16 -27.67 -16.06
CA THR A 693 -13.21 -26.64 -17.10
C THR A 693 -12.42 -25.41 -16.65
N PHE A 694 -11.79 -24.72 -17.60
CA PHE A 694 -11.03 -23.51 -17.33
C PHE A 694 -11.60 -22.34 -18.14
N ASP A 695 -11.85 -21.22 -17.47
CA ASP A 695 -12.33 -19.99 -18.10
C ASP A 695 -11.23 -18.94 -18.12
N TYR A 696 -10.75 -18.59 -19.32
CA TYR A 696 -9.85 -17.47 -19.51
C TYR A 696 -10.66 -16.16 -19.54
N ALA A 697 -10.47 -15.30 -18.53
CA ALA A 697 -11.19 -14.04 -18.37
C ALA A 697 -10.49 -12.89 -19.08
N LEU A 698 -11.27 -12.05 -19.77
CA LEU A 698 -10.83 -10.70 -20.16
C LEU A 698 -11.95 -9.69 -19.91
N HIS A 699 -11.60 -8.48 -19.51
CA HIS A 699 -12.56 -7.42 -19.21
C HIS A 699 -12.19 -6.10 -19.88
N ALA A 700 -13.21 -5.39 -20.36
CA ALA A 700 -13.07 -4.09 -21.04
C ALA A 700 -14.21 -3.14 -20.66
N LEU A 701 -14.00 -1.83 -20.88
CA LEU A 701 -15.06 -0.83 -20.72
C LEU A 701 -16.15 -0.94 -21.79
N SER A 702 -15.76 -1.37 -23.00
CA SER A 702 -16.62 -1.42 -24.17
C SER A 702 -16.84 -2.86 -24.62
N LYS A 703 -17.94 -3.09 -25.35
CA LYS A 703 -18.25 -4.42 -25.91
C LYS A 703 -17.10 -4.89 -26.79
N MET A 704 -16.58 -6.08 -26.49
CA MET A 704 -15.54 -6.69 -27.30
C MET A 704 -16.17 -7.44 -28.48
N GLU A 705 -15.39 -7.61 -29.56
CA GLU A 705 -15.79 -8.27 -30.80
C GLU A 705 -15.06 -9.61 -30.92
N PRO A 706 -15.61 -10.70 -30.36
CA PRO A 706 -15.01 -12.04 -30.44
C PRO A 706 -15.18 -12.66 -31.83
N ASP A 707 -14.15 -13.36 -32.28
CA ASP A 707 -14.16 -14.25 -33.45
C ASP A 707 -13.66 -15.63 -33.01
N GLU A 708 -14.61 -16.47 -32.57
CA GLU A 708 -14.36 -17.82 -32.07
C GLU A 708 -13.70 -18.72 -33.13
N LYS A 709 -14.04 -18.53 -34.41
CA LYS A 709 -13.48 -19.34 -35.50
C LYS A 709 -11.96 -19.14 -35.63
N ASN A 710 -11.51 -17.91 -35.45
CA ASN A 710 -10.10 -17.55 -35.54
C ASN A 710 -9.42 -17.45 -34.17
N LEU A 711 -10.13 -17.81 -33.09
CA LEU A 711 -9.68 -17.66 -31.71
C LEU A 711 -9.08 -16.28 -31.42
N SER A 712 -9.81 -15.24 -31.81
CA SER A 712 -9.37 -13.85 -31.65
C SER A 712 -10.45 -12.95 -31.06
N LEU A 713 -10.03 -11.81 -30.55
CA LEU A 713 -10.89 -10.83 -29.88
C LEU A 713 -10.39 -9.42 -30.18
N LEU A 714 -11.29 -8.53 -30.60
CA LEU A 714 -10.97 -7.12 -30.80
C LEU A 714 -11.59 -6.26 -29.70
N VAL A 715 -10.75 -5.47 -29.02
CA VAL A 715 -11.17 -4.45 -28.05
C VAL A 715 -10.98 -3.06 -28.66
N LYS A 716 -11.99 -2.19 -28.49
CA LYS A 716 -11.96 -0.81 -29.00
C LYS A 716 -12.23 0.16 -27.85
N GLN A 717 -11.35 1.13 -27.66
CA GLN A 717 -11.54 2.18 -26.66
C GLN A 717 -10.89 3.49 -27.15
N GLY A 718 -11.68 4.55 -27.31
CA GLY A 718 -11.17 5.84 -27.77
C GLY A 718 -10.32 5.71 -29.05
N GLN A 719 -9.09 6.22 -28.99
CA GLN A 719 -8.10 6.15 -30.07
C GLN A 719 -7.28 4.85 -30.12
N ALA A 720 -7.47 3.94 -29.17
CA ALA A 720 -6.73 2.69 -29.08
C ALA A 720 -7.58 1.50 -29.52
N ARG A 721 -6.90 0.50 -30.07
CA ARG A 721 -7.45 -0.79 -30.46
C ARG A 721 -6.53 -1.88 -29.92
N LEU A 722 -7.09 -3.03 -29.58
CA LEU A 722 -6.33 -4.21 -29.17
C LEU A 722 -6.78 -5.43 -29.96
N ALA A 723 -5.87 -5.99 -30.75
CA ALA A 723 -6.05 -7.32 -31.32
C ALA A 723 -5.51 -8.35 -30.31
N VAL A 724 -6.37 -9.26 -29.88
CA VAL A 724 -6.02 -10.36 -28.98
C VAL A 724 -6.14 -11.67 -29.75
N TYR A 725 -5.11 -12.50 -29.69
CA TYR A 725 -5.06 -13.83 -30.31
C TYR A 725 -4.86 -14.87 -29.22
N LEU A 726 -5.64 -15.95 -29.27
CA LEU A 726 -5.63 -17.02 -28.27
C LEU A 726 -5.21 -18.34 -28.90
N MET A 727 -4.45 -19.12 -28.14
CA MET A 727 -4.19 -20.53 -28.38
C MET A 727 -4.46 -21.32 -27.11
N SER A 728 -4.92 -22.56 -27.27
CA SER A 728 -5.06 -23.53 -26.19
C SER A 728 -4.68 -24.94 -26.66
N ASP A 729 -4.43 -25.84 -25.71
CA ASP A 729 -4.22 -27.27 -25.95
C ASP A 729 -5.54 -28.05 -26.14
N CYS A 730 -6.69 -27.37 -26.01
CA CYS A 730 -8.00 -27.90 -26.36
C CYS A 730 -8.87 -26.86 -27.08
N GLY A 731 -10.04 -27.28 -27.55
CA GLY A 731 -11.01 -26.37 -28.16
C GLY A 731 -11.57 -25.38 -27.15
N LEU A 732 -11.93 -24.18 -27.60
CA LEU A 732 -12.49 -23.11 -26.77
C LEU A 732 -13.89 -22.71 -27.25
N THR A 733 -14.75 -22.33 -26.32
CA THR A 733 -16.04 -21.67 -26.59
C THR A 733 -16.03 -20.28 -26.00
N PHE A 734 -16.54 -19.30 -26.75
CA PHE A 734 -16.50 -17.90 -26.37
C PHE A 734 -17.86 -17.44 -25.86
N SER A 735 -17.83 -16.67 -24.77
CA SER A 735 -19.01 -15.95 -24.27
C SER A 735 -18.65 -14.57 -23.77
N GLN A 736 -19.63 -13.68 -23.72
CA GLN A 736 -19.44 -12.34 -23.17
C GLN A 736 -20.77 -11.80 -22.62
N THR A 737 -20.70 -11.07 -21.50
CA THR A 737 -21.83 -10.38 -20.87
C THR A 737 -21.44 -8.97 -20.42
N ASP A 738 -22.43 -8.10 -20.23
CA ASP A 738 -22.29 -6.78 -19.61
C ASP A 738 -22.90 -6.71 -18.20
N LYS A 739 -23.35 -7.86 -17.66
CA LYS A 739 -24.10 -7.92 -16.41
C LYS A 739 -23.20 -8.20 -15.22
N PHE A 740 -23.39 -7.39 -14.18
CA PHE A 740 -22.95 -7.71 -12.84
C PHE A 740 -23.98 -8.60 -12.14
N PRO A 741 -23.56 -9.49 -11.21
CA PRO A 741 -24.49 -10.26 -10.39
C PRO A 741 -25.32 -9.34 -9.48
N LYS A 742 -24.74 -8.19 -9.09
CA LYS A 742 -25.36 -7.12 -8.35
C LYS A 742 -24.85 -5.78 -8.88
N ASP A 743 -25.75 -4.90 -9.30
CA ASP A 743 -25.39 -3.56 -9.77
C ASP A 743 -24.73 -2.73 -8.65
N PRO A 744 -23.75 -1.87 -9.00
CA PRO A 744 -23.03 -1.07 -8.01
C PRO A 744 -23.94 -0.04 -7.32
N GLU A 745 -23.73 0.13 -6.02
CA GLU A 745 -24.57 0.96 -5.17
C GLU A 745 -24.10 2.43 -5.05
N GLU A 746 -24.94 3.24 -4.42
CA GLU A 746 -24.66 4.62 -3.97
C GLU A 746 -24.08 5.55 -5.04
N ARG A 747 -22.81 5.97 -4.88
CA ARG A 747 -22.11 6.90 -5.76
C ARG A 747 -21.92 6.38 -7.18
N TYR A 748 -22.15 5.09 -7.39
CA TYR A 748 -22.08 4.42 -8.69
C TYR A 748 -23.46 4.00 -9.21
N LEU A 749 -24.56 4.48 -8.61
CA LEU A 749 -25.89 4.30 -9.18
C LEU A 749 -25.94 4.89 -10.60
N GLY A 750 -26.26 4.05 -11.58
CA GLY A 750 -26.28 4.42 -12.99
C GLY A 750 -24.91 4.51 -13.65
N ALA A 751 -23.84 4.06 -12.99
CA ALA A 751 -22.54 3.91 -13.63
C ALA A 751 -22.65 2.94 -14.82
N PRO A 752 -21.90 3.17 -15.92
CA PRO A 752 -21.96 2.31 -17.10
C PRO A 752 -21.59 0.86 -16.78
N ASN A 753 -22.29 -0.08 -17.40
CA ASN A 753 -21.86 -1.47 -17.41
C ASN A 753 -20.51 -1.62 -18.09
N GLN A 754 -19.78 -2.65 -17.67
CA GLN A 754 -18.50 -3.06 -18.25
C GLN A 754 -18.69 -4.42 -18.91
N TRP A 755 -17.77 -4.85 -19.77
CA TRP A 755 -17.90 -6.07 -20.55
C TRP A 755 -16.93 -7.15 -20.10
N HIS A 756 -17.45 -8.38 -19.99
CA HIS A 756 -16.76 -9.51 -19.39
C HIS A 756 -16.77 -10.68 -20.36
N PHE A 757 -15.62 -10.97 -20.97
CA PHE A 757 -15.40 -12.05 -21.92
C PHE A 757 -14.86 -13.30 -21.21
N ARG A 758 -15.26 -14.47 -21.71
CA ARG A 758 -14.75 -15.78 -21.31
C ARG A 758 -14.41 -16.61 -22.54
N ALA A 759 -13.22 -17.19 -22.55
CA ALA A 759 -12.90 -18.33 -23.39
C ALA A 759 -12.81 -19.58 -22.51
N THR A 760 -13.77 -20.49 -22.66
CA THR A 760 -13.91 -21.68 -21.83
C THR A 760 -13.42 -22.91 -22.57
N THR A 761 -12.65 -23.77 -21.90
CA THR A 761 -12.27 -25.08 -22.45
C THR A 761 -13.52 -25.90 -22.79
N ALA A 762 -13.61 -26.40 -24.02
CA ALA A 762 -14.78 -27.13 -24.51
C ALA A 762 -15.03 -28.46 -23.78
N GLU A 763 -14.01 -29.00 -23.11
CA GLU A 763 -14.06 -30.26 -22.37
C GLU A 763 -13.29 -30.13 -21.06
N PRO A 764 -13.70 -30.82 -19.97
CA PRO A 764 -12.92 -30.88 -18.74
C PRO A 764 -11.54 -31.53 -18.97
N ARG A 765 -10.50 -30.98 -18.34
CA ARG A 765 -9.11 -31.46 -18.38
C ARG A 765 -8.48 -31.34 -17.00
N ASP A 766 -7.53 -32.21 -16.68
CA ASP A 766 -6.70 -32.10 -15.48
C ASP A 766 -5.55 -31.08 -15.64
N ARG A 767 -5.39 -30.56 -16.86
CA ARG A 767 -4.36 -29.59 -17.24
C ARG A 767 -4.86 -28.71 -18.37
N ALA A 768 -4.51 -27.44 -18.32
CA ALA A 768 -4.79 -26.50 -19.41
C ALA A 768 -3.58 -25.60 -19.68
N ARG A 769 -3.37 -25.32 -20.97
CA ARG A 769 -2.43 -24.30 -21.43
C ARG A 769 -3.14 -23.25 -22.25
N PHE A 770 -2.73 -22.00 -22.05
CA PHE A 770 -3.15 -20.88 -22.87
C PHE A 770 -1.92 -20.08 -23.29
N LEU A 771 -1.92 -19.61 -24.54
CA LEU A 771 -1.04 -18.54 -24.98
C LEU A 771 -1.89 -17.43 -25.57
N VAL A 772 -1.81 -16.24 -24.99
CA VAL A 772 -2.56 -15.06 -25.44
C VAL A 772 -1.57 -13.99 -25.87
N LEU A 773 -1.72 -13.50 -27.10
CA LEU A 773 -0.94 -12.38 -27.63
C LEU A 773 -1.85 -11.14 -27.78
N CYS A 774 -1.46 -10.06 -27.12
CA CYS A 774 -2.14 -8.77 -27.09
C CYS A 774 -1.31 -7.74 -27.88
N VAL A 775 -1.84 -7.29 -29.02
CA VAL A 775 -1.17 -6.34 -29.93
C VAL A 775 -1.96 -5.04 -30.04
N PRO A 776 -1.55 -3.97 -29.33
CA PRO A 776 -2.19 -2.67 -29.42
C PRO A 776 -1.81 -1.93 -30.71
N TYR A 777 -2.76 -1.19 -31.26
CA TYR A 777 -2.58 -0.31 -32.42
C TYR A 777 -3.55 0.88 -32.34
N ARG A 778 -3.34 1.92 -33.13
CA ARG A 778 -4.21 3.10 -33.11
C ARG A 778 -5.42 2.94 -34.01
N ASP A 779 -6.47 3.67 -33.70
CA ASP A 779 -7.60 3.79 -34.61
C ASP A 779 -7.16 4.40 -35.94
N GLY A 780 -7.66 3.84 -37.05
CA GLY A 780 -7.23 4.19 -38.41
C GLY A 780 -5.94 3.51 -38.89
N GLU A 781 -5.18 2.83 -38.02
CA GLU A 781 -4.06 1.98 -38.44
C GLU A 781 -4.57 0.61 -38.94
N THR A 782 -3.81 0.00 -39.84
CA THR A 782 -4.07 -1.39 -40.23
C THR A 782 -3.68 -2.32 -39.09
N PRO A 783 -4.54 -3.27 -38.67
CA PRO A 783 -4.19 -4.25 -37.66
C PRO A 783 -2.90 -4.99 -38.03
N PRO A 784 -1.93 -5.11 -37.12
CA PRO A 784 -0.67 -5.79 -37.42
C PRO A 784 -0.91 -7.26 -37.79
N PRO A 785 -0.30 -7.78 -38.88
CA PRO A 785 -0.52 -9.15 -39.29
C PRO A 785 0.14 -10.12 -38.31
N VAL A 786 -0.66 -11.03 -37.77
CA VAL A 786 -0.19 -12.14 -36.91
C VAL A 786 -0.42 -13.47 -37.61
N LYS A 787 0.59 -14.33 -37.60
CA LYS A 787 0.49 -15.72 -38.08
C LYS A 787 0.62 -16.68 -36.92
N THR A 788 -0.04 -17.82 -37.02
CA THR A 788 0.20 -18.94 -36.13
C THR A 788 1.39 -19.76 -36.62
N LEU A 789 2.21 -20.22 -35.67
CA LEU A 789 3.35 -21.10 -35.90
C LEU A 789 3.13 -22.40 -35.11
N ASP A 790 3.36 -23.53 -35.78
CA ASP A 790 3.32 -24.86 -35.18
C ASP A 790 4.62 -25.59 -35.53
N LEU A 791 5.42 -25.87 -34.49
CA LEU A 791 6.69 -26.57 -34.54
C LEU A 791 6.62 -27.88 -33.72
N GLY A 792 5.43 -28.48 -33.59
CA GLY A 792 5.18 -29.66 -32.78
C GLY A 792 4.84 -29.31 -31.33
N GLU A 793 5.69 -29.71 -30.38
CA GLU A 793 5.49 -29.39 -28.95
C GLU A 793 5.75 -27.91 -28.63
N VAL A 794 6.14 -27.11 -29.63
CA VAL A 794 6.27 -25.66 -29.53
C VAL A 794 5.34 -25.02 -30.55
N ARG A 795 4.46 -24.13 -30.09
CA ARG A 795 3.49 -23.41 -30.94
C ARG A 795 3.37 -21.97 -30.44
N GLY A 796 2.98 -21.07 -31.32
CA GLY A 796 2.77 -19.67 -30.95
C GLY A 796 2.54 -18.77 -32.14
N PHE A 797 3.03 -17.54 -32.05
CA PHE A 797 2.72 -16.49 -33.02
C PHE A 797 3.97 -15.91 -33.69
N GLU A 798 3.81 -15.45 -34.92
CA GLU A 798 4.76 -14.57 -35.62
C GLU A 798 4.10 -13.19 -35.81
N LEU A 799 4.78 -12.14 -35.35
CA LEU A 799 4.37 -10.74 -35.50
C LEU A 799 5.52 -9.96 -36.14
N GLU A 800 5.34 -9.52 -37.39
CA GLU A 800 6.33 -8.68 -38.11
C GLU A 800 7.79 -9.23 -38.10
N GLY A 801 7.95 -10.56 -38.04
CA GLY A 801 9.24 -11.25 -38.01
C GLY A 801 9.76 -11.59 -36.60
N GLU A 802 9.09 -11.11 -35.55
CA GLU A 802 9.27 -11.57 -34.17
C GLU A 802 8.48 -12.86 -33.93
N LYS A 803 9.05 -13.78 -33.14
CA LYS A 803 8.37 -15.03 -32.78
C LYS A 803 8.07 -15.03 -31.29
N ILE A 804 6.85 -15.39 -30.95
CA ILE A 804 6.34 -15.51 -29.59
C ILE A 804 5.84 -16.93 -29.44
N LEU A 805 6.72 -17.82 -28.99
CA LEU A 805 6.44 -19.26 -28.92
C LEU A 805 6.30 -19.71 -27.47
N ALA A 806 5.48 -20.74 -27.25
CA ALA A 806 5.32 -21.39 -25.96
C ALA A 806 5.49 -22.91 -26.08
N TRP A 807 5.83 -23.54 -24.96
CA TRP A 807 5.91 -24.99 -24.82
C TRP A 807 4.53 -25.61 -24.53
N TRP A 808 4.21 -26.71 -25.21
CA TRP A 808 2.91 -27.39 -25.16
C TRP A 808 2.99 -28.89 -24.85
N GLY A 809 4.19 -29.45 -24.63
CA GLY A 809 4.37 -30.87 -24.31
C GLY A 809 3.79 -31.28 -22.96
N GLU A 810 4.01 -32.50 -22.50
CA GLU A 810 3.39 -32.97 -21.25
C GLU A 810 3.92 -32.24 -20.01
N ASN A 811 5.24 -32.06 -19.94
CA ASN A 811 5.90 -31.35 -18.86
C ASN A 811 5.61 -29.85 -18.92
N GLU A 812 5.80 -29.17 -17.79
CA GLU A 812 5.65 -27.72 -17.72
C GLU A 812 6.57 -26.96 -18.69
N THR A 813 7.83 -27.40 -18.78
CA THR A 813 8.86 -26.78 -19.61
C THR A 813 9.43 -27.82 -20.57
N GLY A 814 9.97 -27.35 -21.68
CA GLY A 814 10.66 -28.19 -22.66
C GLY A 814 11.69 -27.41 -23.46
N GLY A 815 12.43 -28.09 -24.31
CA GLY A 815 13.53 -27.51 -25.08
C GLY A 815 13.12 -27.08 -26.48
N LEU A 816 13.81 -26.07 -27.01
CA LEU A 816 13.75 -25.68 -28.42
C LEU A 816 15.16 -25.37 -28.91
N GLU A 817 15.56 -26.02 -30.02
CA GLU A 817 16.90 -25.84 -30.56
C GLU A 817 17.19 -24.37 -30.90
N GLY A 818 18.38 -23.90 -30.49
CA GLY A 818 18.79 -22.51 -30.69
C GLY A 818 18.26 -21.52 -29.65
N TYR A 819 17.59 -21.97 -28.59
CA TYR A 819 17.24 -21.14 -27.42
C TYR A 819 17.93 -21.66 -26.16
N GLY A 820 18.50 -20.74 -25.37
CA GLY A 820 19.06 -21.04 -24.05
C GLY A 820 20.04 -22.21 -23.99
N GLU A 821 20.76 -22.50 -25.08
CA GLU A 821 21.65 -23.66 -25.23
C GLU A 821 20.95 -25.02 -25.00
N GLY A 822 19.65 -25.11 -25.31
CA GLY A 822 18.85 -26.33 -25.11
C GLY A 822 18.26 -26.47 -23.71
N ARG A 823 18.39 -25.46 -22.85
CA ARG A 823 17.73 -25.43 -21.54
C ARG A 823 16.20 -25.39 -21.69
N PRO A 824 15.46 -26.08 -20.81
CA PRO A 824 14.01 -26.11 -20.89
C PRO A 824 13.42 -24.75 -20.49
N GLY A 825 12.35 -24.33 -21.18
CA GLY A 825 11.59 -23.13 -20.84
C GLY A 825 10.11 -23.25 -21.19
N ARG A 826 9.36 -22.24 -20.73
CA ARG A 826 7.92 -22.06 -20.95
C ARG A 826 7.64 -21.28 -22.22
N MET A 827 8.46 -20.26 -22.50
CA MET A 827 8.33 -19.40 -23.67
C MET A 827 9.68 -19.18 -24.35
N PHE A 828 9.65 -19.03 -25.67
CA PHE A 828 10.80 -18.79 -26.54
C PHE A 828 10.50 -17.59 -27.43
N ILE A 829 11.28 -16.52 -27.28
CA ILE A 829 10.99 -15.24 -27.95
C ILE A 829 12.12 -14.88 -28.91
N ASP A 830 11.79 -14.67 -30.18
CA ASP A 830 12.65 -13.96 -31.14
C ASP A 830 12.21 -12.50 -31.16
N LEU A 831 13.03 -11.59 -30.66
CA LEU A 831 12.77 -10.15 -30.67
C LEU A 831 13.67 -9.45 -31.69
N LYS A 832 13.08 -8.55 -32.48
CA LYS A 832 13.80 -7.75 -33.47
C LYS A 832 14.30 -6.47 -32.82
N ASP A 833 15.61 -6.35 -32.67
CA ASP A 833 16.26 -5.18 -32.09
C ASP A 833 17.33 -4.65 -33.05
N LYS A 834 17.13 -3.42 -33.55
CA LYS A 834 18.04 -2.74 -34.49
C LYS A 834 18.42 -3.57 -35.74
N GLY A 835 17.50 -4.40 -36.21
CA GLY A 835 17.70 -5.25 -37.40
C GLY A 835 18.32 -6.62 -37.12
N GLU A 836 18.68 -6.91 -35.88
CA GLU A 836 19.12 -8.25 -35.42
C GLU A 836 17.99 -8.96 -34.67
N ILE A 837 18.00 -10.30 -34.72
CA ILE A 837 17.07 -11.13 -33.93
C ILE A 837 17.81 -11.58 -32.66
N LYS A 838 17.30 -11.17 -31.51
CA LYS A 838 17.73 -11.64 -30.19
C LYS A 838 16.78 -12.72 -29.70
N LYS A 839 17.34 -13.77 -29.11
CA LYS A 839 16.58 -14.92 -28.60
C LYS A 839 16.52 -14.91 -27.09
N TYR A 840 15.33 -15.06 -26.55
CA TYR A 840 15.09 -15.09 -25.11
C TYR A 840 14.37 -16.38 -24.70
N LEU A 841 14.70 -16.86 -23.50
CA LEU A 841 14.10 -18.03 -22.88
C LEU A 841 13.42 -17.57 -21.59
N CYS A 842 12.11 -17.78 -21.48
CA CYS A 842 11.42 -17.71 -20.20
C CYS A 842 11.50 -19.10 -19.56
N GLU A 843 12.49 -19.31 -18.70
CA GLU A 843 12.64 -20.52 -17.88
C GLU A 843 11.47 -20.73 -16.94
#